data_AF-A0A7C3RFU2-F1
#
_entry.id   AF-A0A7C3RFU2-F1
#
_cell.length_a   1.000
_cell.length_b   1.000
_cell.length_c   1.000
_cell.angle_alpha   90.00
_cell.angle_beta   90.00
_cell.angle_gamma   90.00
#
_symmetry.space_group_name_H-M   'P 1'
#
loop_
_entity.id
_entity.type
_entity.pdbx_description
1 polymer ?
#
loop_
_entity_poly.entity_id
_entity_poly.type
_entity_poly.pdbx_seq_one_letter_code
_entity_poly.pdbx_strand_id
1 'polypeptide(L)'
;MPLTDKERICMRFLLILISILSLFSPLRTEKLSEKWDKWLNEEVVYIISKKEREVFLSLKTDKEREKFVENFWLIRDPTPGTPVNEFKDEHYRRLDYANKVLGRGSTKPGWMTDMGKVYIILGEPLERHRFETYESVNPVELWYYHGETKYGFPPYFYIMFYKEHGIGDWKIYSPAGDGPEKLLTASAWRSENSREEAYKTLKRINPELASASLSLIPGEAIDPTGSIVSLSSDLLLNNVFSLPSKIVESAWAEDFLKIKDFVLSDYSVNFVKSYSTVFIHREGSINLVFFSLEPEKIAFNQYQKKVYAPLKMNIRITDLKGKGIYQDEKDVSIEMEEERFRNYEGRMCAIQGVIPLAPGDYVLNVLLRNVHSKDFSSLERTIHSPSQEESPSLSSILIGYGKKTGEHPLRAFRFGDSQLFLDSKKSFTPKDTMIFYVEIYNFEKANKDWKICWSISSGGKEFFRKVEGLEESILRSVRLSDFPPEYYRLKVSILDENGKEIMYSTEDFNILPIPSVQRPLIYSQSYKDYNQLAEILLEQMINKGEPGSALKIIEGFQAKGKTLFLVGKAKFLLGDYKSALENLLNFKDSQDPSVIELIARSYEGMGNLNEAIFYYESLLKITGGNVDVLNAIAICYYKLGKREEAKRYFEKSLKLNPEQKEIIEFLKKL
;
A
#
# COMPACT_ATOMS: atom_id res chain seq x y z
N MET A 1 -26.30 -2.44 54.26
CA MET A 1 -27.48 -2.10 53.44
C MET A 1 -27.21 -2.56 52.02
N PRO A 2 -28.12 -3.32 51.37
CA PRO A 2 -27.94 -3.67 49.96
C PRO A 2 -28.10 -2.42 49.10
N LEU A 3 -27.10 -2.13 48.26
CA LEU A 3 -27.12 -1.04 47.27
C LEU A 3 -28.37 -1.15 46.39
N THR A 4 -29.06 -0.03 46.22
CA THR A 4 -30.27 0.10 45.41
C THR A 4 -29.95 -0.10 43.92
N ASP A 5 -30.93 -0.53 43.11
CA ASP A 5 -30.71 -0.81 41.69
C ASP A 5 -30.19 0.40 40.90
N LYS A 6 -30.51 1.63 41.34
CA LYS A 6 -29.93 2.86 40.76
C LYS A 6 -28.43 3.01 41.02
N GLU A 7 -27.95 2.62 42.20
CA GLU A 7 -26.53 2.68 42.56
C GLU A 7 -25.71 1.62 41.81
N ARG A 8 -26.30 0.44 41.54
CA ARG A 8 -25.68 -0.61 40.71
C ARG A 8 -25.59 -0.21 39.24
N ILE A 9 -26.59 0.49 38.71
CA ILE A 9 -26.57 1.01 37.33
C ILE A 9 -25.53 2.13 37.21
N CYS A 10 -25.44 3.05 38.18
CA CYS A 10 -24.39 4.08 38.18
C CYS A 10 -22.97 3.48 38.29
N MET A 11 -22.77 2.44 39.12
CA MET A 11 -21.46 1.78 39.20
C MET A 11 -21.08 1.04 37.91
N ARG A 12 -22.04 0.43 37.21
CA ARG A 12 -21.82 -0.18 35.89
C ARG A 12 -21.50 0.86 34.82
N PHE A 13 -22.17 2.01 34.83
CA PHE A 13 -21.83 3.12 33.93
C PHE A 13 -20.46 3.72 34.25
N LEU A 14 -20.07 3.83 35.52
CA LEU A 14 -18.75 4.32 35.93
C LEU A 14 -17.62 3.34 35.55
N LEU A 15 -17.84 2.03 35.70
CA LEU A 15 -16.89 0.99 35.28
C LEU A 15 -16.77 0.88 33.75
N ILE A 16 -17.87 1.10 33.01
CA ILE A 16 -17.86 1.19 31.55
C ILE A 16 -17.14 2.49 31.10
N LEU A 17 -17.32 3.61 31.80
CA LEU A 17 -16.57 4.84 31.52
C LEU A 17 -15.07 4.68 31.80
N ILE A 18 -14.67 4.00 32.88
CA ILE A 18 -13.26 3.75 33.23
C ILE A 18 -12.60 2.77 32.24
N SER A 19 -13.35 1.80 31.71
CA SER A 19 -12.87 0.88 30.66
C SER A 19 -12.83 1.51 29.26
N ILE A 20 -13.68 2.50 28.98
CA ILE A 20 -13.58 3.33 27.76
C ILE A 20 -12.43 4.35 27.88
N LEU A 21 -12.15 4.87 29.08
CA LEU A 21 -10.98 5.74 29.30
C LEU A 21 -9.64 4.99 29.28
N SER A 22 -9.58 3.71 29.64
CA SER A 22 -8.34 2.91 29.51
C SER A 22 -8.04 2.48 28.07
N LEU A 23 -9.02 2.53 27.16
CA LEU A 23 -8.84 2.36 25.71
C LEU A 23 -8.27 3.60 25.01
N PHE A 24 -8.27 4.76 25.67
CA PHE A 24 -7.56 5.96 25.24
C PHE A 24 -6.34 6.20 26.13
N SER A 25 -5.47 5.20 26.22
CA SER A 25 -4.07 5.53 26.48
C SER A 25 -3.59 6.27 25.23
N PRO A 26 -3.18 7.56 25.31
CA PRO A 26 -2.45 8.15 24.18
C PRO A 26 -1.29 7.21 23.90
N LEU A 27 -1.11 6.81 22.63
CA LEU A 27 0.06 6.03 22.21
C LEU A 27 1.26 6.63 22.93
N ARG A 28 1.87 5.86 23.83
CA ARG A 28 3.08 6.26 24.52
C ARG A 28 4.13 6.38 23.43
N THR A 29 4.29 7.58 22.88
CA THR A 29 5.31 7.87 21.89
C THR A 29 6.62 7.66 22.61
N GLU A 30 7.27 6.53 22.35
CA GLU A 30 8.68 6.39 22.67
C GLU A 30 9.37 7.62 22.10
N LYS A 31 10.05 8.36 22.98
CA LYS A 31 10.76 9.57 22.58
C LYS A 31 11.77 9.16 21.52
N LEU A 32 11.68 9.75 20.32
CA LEU A 32 12.62 9.48 19.24
C LEU A 32 14.06 9.70 19.74
N SER A 33 15.00 8.90 19.22
CA SER A 33 16.41 9.18 19.43
C SER A 33 16.78 10.55 18.85
N GLU A 34 17.82 11.18 19.37
CA GLU A 34 18.24 12.53 18.95
C GLU A 34 18.47 12.61 17.43
N LYS A 35 19.03 11.56 16.82
CA LYS A 35 19.20 11.42 15.36
C LYS A 35 17.88 11.57 14.61
N TRP A 36 16.84 10.84 15.02
CA TRP A 36 15.56 10.82 14.32
C TRP A 36 14.69 12.03 14.62
N ASP A 37 14.78 12.55 15.84
CA ASP A 37 14.12 13.79 16.22
C ASP A 37 14.66 14.95 15.38
N LYS A 38 15.99 15.06 15.26
CA LYS A 38 16.65 16.06 14.41
C LYS A 38 16.26 15.91 12.94
N TRP A 39 16.35 14.70 12.39
CA TRP A 39 15.98 14.47 10.99
C TRP A 39 14.54 14.92 10.72
N LEU A 40 13.58 14.48 11.55
CA LEU A 40 12.15 14.72 11.34
C LEU A 40 11.72 16.17 11.64
N ASN A 41 12.26 16.78 12.69
CA ASN A 41 11.77 18.05 13.23
C ASN A 41 12.63 19.26 12.84
N GLU A 42 13.83 19.04 12.32
CA GLU A 42 14.73 20.09 11.86
C GLU A 42 15.08 19.92 10.38
N GLU A 43 15.61 18.76 9.98
CA GLU A 43 16.22 18.62 8.66
C GLU A 43 15.18 18.59 7.53
N VAL A 44 14.09 17.82 7.68
CA VAL A 44 13.06 17.65 6.63
C VAL A 44 11.72 18.32 6.95
N VAL A 45 11.64 19.11 8.03
CA VAL A 45 10.38 19.64 8.59
C VAL A 45 9.48 20.36 7.58
N TYR A 46 10.06 21.02 6.57
CA TYR A 46 9.31 21.75 5.54
C TYR A 46 9.03 20.95 4.27
N ILE A 47 9.65 19.78 4.09
CA ILE A 47 9.51 18.97 2.88
C ILE A 47 8.85 17.60 3.13
N ILE A 48 8.76 17.18 4.39
CA ILE A 48 8.01 16.00 4.81
C ILE A 48 6.52 16.32 4.88
N SER A 49 5.70 15.49 4.24
CA SER A 49 4.26 15.65 4.30
C SER A 49 3.70 15.21 5.66
N LYS A 50 2.48 15.64 5.96
CA LYS A 50 1.78 15.21 7.18
C LYS A 50 1.67 13.67 7.25
N LYS A 51 1.36 13.03 6.12
CA LYS A 51 1.20 11.58 6.03
C LYS A 51 2.53 10.84 6.21
N GLU A 52 3.60 11.32 5.56
CA GLU A 52 4.95 10.75 5.72
C GLU A 52 5.42 10.84 7.18
N ARG A 53 5.16 11.97 7.84
CA ARG A 53 5.46 12.16 9.27
C ARG A 53 4.70 11.16 10.16
N GLU A 54 3.38 11.01 9.94
CA GLU A 54 2.56 10.04 10.68
C GLU A 54 3.09 8.61 10.51
N VAL A 55 3.44 8.24 9.28
CA VAL A 55 4.04 6.93 8.97
C VAL A 55 5.37 6.76 9.70
N PHE A 56 6.29 7.71 9.58
CA PHE A 56 7.61 7.63 10.20
C PHE A 56 7.52 7.47 11.73
N LEU A 57 6.59 8.19 12.36
CA LEU A 57 6.34 8.10 13.81
C LEU A 57 5.72 6.75 14.22
N SER A 58 5.06 6.03 13.32
CA SER A 58 4.51 4.70 13.58
C SER A 58 5.54 3.57 13.47
N LEU A 59 6.73 3.85 12.90
CA LEU A 59 7.83 2.88 12.80
C LEU A 59 8.40 2.59 14.19
N LYS A 60 8.67 1.31 14.45
CA LYS A 60 9.08 0.81 15.76
C LYS A 60 10.60 0.71 15.90
N THR A 61 11.31 0.36 14.82
CA THR A 61 12.75 0.06 14.88
C THR A 61 13.58 1.11 14.12
N ASP A 62 14.85 1.26 14.50
CA ASP A 62 15.77 2.15 13.78
C ASP A 62 16.05 1.69 12.35
N LYS A 63 16.07 0.38 12.10
CA LYS A 63 16.22 -0.20 10.77
C LYS A 63 15.04 0.17 9.85
N GLU A 64 13.80 0.16 10.38
CA GLU A 64 12.61 0.65 9.67
C GLU A 64 12.76 2.12 9.30
N ARG A 65 13.21 2.96 10.26
CA ARG A 65 13.40 4.40 10.04
C ARG A 65 14.49 4.69 9.02
N GLU A 66 15.63 4.01 9.08
CA GLU A 66 16.70 4.13 8.07
C GLU A 66 16.17 3.85 6.66
N LYS A 67 15.39 2.77 6.52
CA LYS A 67 14.84 2.39 5.22
C LYS A 67 13.79 3.37 4.71
N PHE A 68 13.00 3.94 5.61
CA PHE A 68 12.07 5.01 5.30
C PHE A 68 12.82 6.26 4.80
N VAL A 69 13.89 6.67 5.49
CA VAL A 69 14.70 7.84 5.09
C VAL A 69 15.38 7.62 3.73
N GLU A 70 15.91 6.43 3.46
CA GLU A 70 16.46 6.08 2.14
C GLU A 70 15.42 6.28 1.03
N ASN A 71 14.20 5.74 1.21
CA ASN A 71 13.11 5.86 0.25
C ASN A 71 12.61 7.31 0.12
N PHE A 72 12.53 8.04 1.24
CA PHE A 72 12.11 9.44 1.29
C PHE A 72 12.93 10.31 0.34
N TRP A 73 14.24 10.11 0.31
CA TRP A 73 15.15 10.82 -0.59
C TRP A 73 15.08 10.28 -2.01
N LEU A 74 15.07 8.96 -2.20
CA LEU A 74 15.05 8.34 -3.51
C LEU A 74 13.85 8.76 -4.36
N ILE A 75 12.66 8.88 -3.76
CA ILE A 75 11.44 9.29 -4.47
C ILE A 75 11.51 10.77 -4.90
N ARG A 76 12.35 11.56 -4.23
CA ARG A 76 12.62 12.97 -4.55
C ARG A 76 13.83 13.15 -5.46
N ASP A 77 14.45 12.06 -5.92
CA ASP A 77 15.61 12.11 -6.80
C ASP A 77 15.20 12.46 -8.24
N PRO A 78 15.65 13.59 -8.80
CA PRO A 78 15.33 13.97 -10.18
C PRO A 78 16.08 13.09 -11.20
N THR A 79 17.20 12.48 -10.82
CA THR A 79 18.05 11.67 -11.70
C THR A 79 18.49 10.38 -11.01
N PRO A 80 17.55 9.42 -10.76
CA PRO A 80 17.84 8.19 -10.01
C PRO A 80 18.92 7.25 -10.60
N GLY A 81 19.42 7.56 -11.80
CA GLY A 81 20.50 6.83 -12.48
C GLY A 81 21.91 7.31 -12.12
N THR A 82 22.06 8.42 -11.39
CA THR A 82 23.34 8.90 -10.88
C THR A 82 23.58 8.35 -9.46
N PRO A 83 24.84 8.21 -9.02
CA PRO A 83 25.14 7.72 -7.66
C PRO A 83 24.84 8.74 -6.56
N VAL A 84 24.45 9.97 -6.91
CA VAL A 84 24.25 11.10 -6.01
C VAL A 84 22.83 11.61 -6.21
N ASN A 85 22.11 11.85 -5.13
CA ASN A 85 20.78 12.44 -5.20
C ASN A 85 20.90 13.97 -5.14
N GLU A 86 20.75 14.61 -6.29
CA GLU A 86 20.98 16.05 -6.45
C GLU A 86 19.98 16.89 -5.64
N PHE A 87 18.74 16.42 -5.50
CA PHE A 87 17.73 17.10 -4.68
C PHE A 87 18.09 17.07 -3.19
N LYS A 88 18.56 15.92 -2.69
CA LYS A 88 18.99 15.76 -1.30
C LYS A 88 20.17 16.69 -1.00
N ASP A 89 21.17 16.71 -1.85
CA ASP A 89 22.35 17.56 -1.68
C ASP A 89 21.98 19.05 -1.73
N GLU A 90 21.13 19.43 -2.68
CA GLU A 90 20.61 20.80 -2.78
C GLU A 90 19.78 21.19 -1.55
N HIS A 91 18.95 20.29 -1.02
CA HIS A 91 18.17 20.53 0.19
C HIS A 91 19.07 20.82 1.40
N TYR A 92 20.09 19.99 1.63
CA TYR A 92 21.04 20.22 2.73
C TYR A 92 21.89 21.48 2.51
N ARG A 93 22.24 21.82 1.26
CA ARG A 93 22.88 23.11 0.93
C ARG A 93 22.00 24.29 1.33
N ARG A 94 20.70 24.23 1.05
CA ARG A 94 19.74 25.27 1.43
C ARG A 94 19.55 25.38 2.94
N LEU A 95 19.47 24.25 3.63
CA LEU A 95 19.36 24.21 5.09
C LEU A 95 20.60 24.84 5.76
N ASP A 96 21.80 24.49 5.28
CA ASP A 96 23.06 25.06 5.77
C ASP A 96 23.15 26.57 5.51
N TYR A 97 22.78 27.01 4.31
CA TYR A 97 22.74 28.43 3.97
C TYR A 97 21.74 29.20 4.84
N ALA A 98 20.54 28.66 5.03
CA ALA A 98 19.53 29.25 5.90
C ALA A 98 20.09 29.49 7.31
N ASN A 99 20.74 28.48 7.89
CA ASN A 99 21.33 28.57 9.22
C ASN A 99 22.53 29.53 9.31
N LYS A 100 23.45 29.50 8.34
CA LYS A 100 24.68 30.31 8.38
C LYS A 100 24.49 31.77 7.98
N VAL A 101 23.53 32.05 7.10
CA VAL A 101 23.37 33.36 6.46
C VAL A 101 22.05 34.02 6.86
N LEU A 102 20.92 33.33 6.69
CA LEU A 102 19.59 33.93 6.91
C LEU A 102 19.20 33.98 8.39
N GLY A 103 19.78 33.15 9.23
CA GLY A 103 19.62 33.20 10.69
C GLY A 103 20.44 34.29 11.40
N ARG A 104 21.31 35.02 10.69
CA ARG A 104 22.15 36.06 11.31
C ARG A 104 21.28 37.17 11.89
N GLY A 105 21.44 37.43 13.20
CA GLY A 105 20.69 38.46 13.91
C GLY A 105 19.33 38.00 14.44
N SER A 106 18.97 36.72 14.27
CA SER A 106 17.82 36.09 14.93
C SER A 106 18.23 35.42 16.24
N THR A 107 17.29 35.27 17.17
CA THR A 107 17.45 34.43 18.38
C THR A 107 17.18 32.95 18.11
N LYS A 108 16.69 32.62 16.91
CA LYS A 108 16.37 31.26 16.47
C LYS A 108 17.36 30.78 15.41
N PRO A 109 17.56 29.46 15.26
CA PRO A 109 18.26 28.90 14.11
C PRO A 109 17.64 29.39 12.79
N GLY A 110 18.47 29.62 11.77
CA GLY A 110 18.03 30.22 10.52
C GLY A 110 16.93 29.43 9.80
N TRP A 111 16.92 28.10 9.90
CA TRP A 111 15.85 27.27 9.35
C TRP A 111 14.47 27.60 9.94
N MET A 112 14.39 28.05 11.20
CA MET A 112 13.14 28.43 11.86
C MET A 112 12.64 29.84 11.49
N THR A 113 13.43 30.63 10.75
CA THR A 113 13.06 31.98 10.32
C THR A 113 12.19 31.94 9.06
N ASP A 114 11.37 32.97 8.82
CA ASP A 114 10.50 33.02 7.64
C ASP A 114 11.32 33.02 6.34
N MET A 115 12.43 33.75 6.29
CA MET A 115 13.35 33.75 5.14
C MET A 115 14.00 32.37 4.94
N GLY A 116 14.45 31.73 6.02
CA GLY A 116 15.03 30.39 5.96
C GLY A 116 14.04 29.34 5.47
N LYS A 117 12.80 29.38 5.98
CA LYS A 117 11.71 28.50 5.55
C LYS A 117 11.44 28.64 4.04
N VAL A 118 11.30 29.87 3.54
CA VAL A 118 11.06 30.12 2.11
C VAL A 118 12.25 29.67 1.26
N TYR A 119 13.49 29.95 1.71
CA TYR A 119 14.70 29.56 1.00
C TYR A 119 14.87 28.03 0.93
N ILE A 120 14.51 27.29 1.97
CA ILE A 120 14.54 25.81 1.95
C ILE A 120 13.53 25.28 0.92
N ILE A 121 12.32 25.83 0.88
CA ILE A 121 11.25 25.38 -0.01
C ILE A 121 11.50 25.74 -1.47
N LEU A 122 11.73 27.03 -1.77
CA LEU A 122 11.84 27.55 -3.14
C LEU A 122 13.27 27.57 -3.68
N GLY A 123 14.27 27.59 -2.80
CA GLY A 123 15.66 27.81 -3.17
C GLY A 123 16.03 29.28 -3.32
N GLU A 124 17.14 29.51 -3.99
CA GLU A 124 17.69 30.85 -4.22
C GLU A 124 16.78 31.67 -5.15
N PRO A 125 16.39 32.90 -4.76
CA PRO A 125 15.66 33.79 -5.64
C PRO A 125 16.53 34.24 -6.81
N LEU A 126 15.91 34.59 -7.93
CA LEU A 126 16.59 35.17 -9.09
C LEU A 126 17.24 36.51 -8.72
N GLU A 127 16.49 37.34 -7.99
CA GLU A 127 16.93 38.67 -7.57
C GLU A 127 16.45 38.97 -6.14
N ARG A 128 17.23 39.78 -5.41
CA ARG A 128 16.93 40.23 -4.04
C ARG A 128 17.07 41.75 -3.98
N HIS A 129 15.96 42.46 -3.77
CA HIS A 129 15.95 43.91 -3.62
C HIS A 129 15.80 44.28 -2.15
N ARG A 130 16.73 45.07 -1.62
CA ARG A 130 16.73 45.53 -0.22
C ARG A 130 16.39 47.01 -0.13
N PHE A 131 15.43 47.32 0.73
CA PHE A 131 14.94 48.66 1.01
C PHE A 131 15.22 48.99 2.48
N GLU A 132 16.50 49.15 2.82
CA GLU A 132 16.94 49.41 4.21
C GLU A 132 17.37 50.87 4.45
N THR A 133 17.62 51.62 3.38
CA THR A 133 18.21 52.98 3.44
C THR A 133 17.18 54.10 3.47
N TYR A 134 15.89 53.78 3.33
CA TYR A 134 14.81 54.76 3.30
C TYR A 134 14.32 55.06 4.73
N GLU A 135 14.48 56.30 5.19
CA GLU A 135 14.05 56.72 6.56
C GLU A 135 12.57 56.46 6.84
N SER A 136 11.73 56.51 5.80
CA SER A 136 10.28 56.36 5.91
C SER A 136 9.79 54.92 5.76
N VAL A 137 10.66 53.95 5.46
CA VAL A 137 10.30 52.55 5.22
C VAL A 137 10.99 51.68 6.26
N ASN A 138 10.25 50.76 6.88
CA ASN A 138 10.87 49.70 7.66
C ASN A 138 11.81 48.88 6.74
N PRO A 139 12.85 48.21 7.25
CA PRO A 139 13.66 47.31 6.45
C PRO A 139 12.77 46.28 5.73
N VAL A 140 12.80 46.31 4.40
CA VAL A 140 12.07 45.38 3.53
C VAL A 140 13.04 44.69 2.59
N GLU A 141 12.82 43.40 2.37
CA GLU A 141 13.53 42.63 1.36
C GLU A 141 12.54 41.92 0.44
N LEU A 142 12.70 42.12 -0.86
CA LEU A 142 11.85 41.58 -1.91
C LEU A 142 12.63 40.53 -2.71
N TRP A 143 12.12 39.30 -2.75
CA TRP A 143 12.72 38.18 -3.47
C TRP A 143 11.91 37.88 -4.72
N TYR A 144 12.58 37.83 -5.87
CA TYR A 144 11.96 37.56 -7.15
C TYR A 144 12.18 36.12 -7.58
N TYR A 145 11.10 35.43 -7.98
CA TYR A 145 11.13 34.03 -8.39
C TYR A 145 10.46 33.81 -9.75
N HIS A 146 10.95 32.80 -10.47
CA HIS A 146 10.24 32.18 -11.59
C HIS A 146 9.39 31.01 -11.08
N GLY A 147 8.12 30.96 -11.48
CA GLY A 147 7.16 29.96 -11.00
C GLY A 147 6.77 28.94 -12.07
N GLU A 148 6.67 27.67 -11.66
CA GLU A 148 6.20 26.59 -12.52
C GLU A 148 4.67 26.46 -12.45
N THR A 149 3.99 26.73 -13.57
CA THR A 149 2.51 26.77 -13.65
C THR A 149 1.84 25.44 -13.30
N LYS A 150 2.49 24.30 -13.53
CA LYS A 150 1.98 22.96 -13.14
C LYS A 150 1.73 22.82 -11.63
N TYR A 151 2.36 23.65 -10.79
CA TYR A 151 2.15 23.65 -9.33
C TYR A 151 1.22 24.77 -8.85
N GLY A 152 0.64 25.54 -9.78
CA GLY A 152 -0.26 26.65 -9.50
C GLY A 152 0.44 27.98 -9.22
N PHE A 153 1.69 28.15 -9.67
CA PHE A 153 2.40 29.43 -9.59
C PHE A 153 2.16 30.29 -10.84
N PRO A 154 2.12 31.63 -10.70
CA PRO A 154 2.27 32.52 -11.84
C PRO A 154 3.70 32.41 -12.42
N PRO A 155 3.93 32.80 -13.68
CA PRO A 155 5.26 32.72 -14.31
C PRO A 155 6.35 33.44 -13.53
N TYR A 156 6.00 34.55 -12.88
CA TYR A 156 6.89 35.30 -12.00
C TYR A 156 6.10 35.81 -10.80
N PHE A 157 6.76 35.86 -9.64
CA PHE A 157 6.19 36.42 -8.42
C PHE A 157 7.26 36.90 -7.45
N TYR A 158 6.82 37.68 -6.47
CA TYR A 158 7.63 38.11 -5.35
C TYR A 158 7.30 37.33 -4.08
N ILE A 159 8.29 37.21 -3.20
CA ILE A 159 8.08 36.99 -1.78
C ILE A 159 8.69 38.18 -1.05
N MET A 160 7.91 38.85 -0.21
CA MET A 160 8.36 40.02 0.52
C MET A 160 8.54 39.68 2.00
N PHE A 161 9.60 40.22 2.59
CA PHE A 161 9.89 40.13 4.01
C PHE A 161 10.09 41.53 4.59
N TYR A 162 9.70 41.74 5.83
CA TYR A 162 9.89 43.01 6.52
C TYR A 162 10.25 42.84 7.99
N LYS A 163 10.89 43.84 8.58
CA LYS A 163 11.09 43.94 10.04
C LYS A 163 10.13 44.93 10.65
N GLU A 164 9.23 44.44 11.48
CA GLU A 164 8.28 45.29 12.18
C GLU A 164 9.02 46.24 13.14
N HIS A 165 8.85 47.56 12.98
CA HIS A 165 9.59 48.59 13.71
C HIS A 165 11.13 48.58 13.51
N GLY A 166 11.63 47.92 12.47
CA GLY A 166 13.05 47.93 12.10
C GLY A 166 13.99 47.04 12.90
N ILE A 167 13.51 46.30 13.90
CA ILE A 167 14.32 45.43 14.75
C ILE A 167 13.68 44.03 14.83
N GLY A 168 14.50 43.00 15.05
CA GLY A 168 14.05 41.62 15.25
C GLY A 168 14.09 40.78 13.98
N ASP A 169 13.30 39.70 14.00
CA ASP A 169 13.23 38.72 12.92
C ASP A 169 12.50 39.28 11.70
N TRP A 170 12.97 38.87 10.52
CA TRP A 170 12.25 39.09 9.27
C TRP A 170 10.95 38.29 9.28
N LYS A 171 9.83 38.97 8.98
CA LYS A 171 8.50 38.38 8.86
C LYS A 171 8.09 38.35 7.39
N ILE A 172 7.45 37.26 6.96
CA ILE A 172 6.83 37.20 5.64
C ILE A 172 5.67 38.21 5.57
N TYR A 173 5.61 38.96 4.48
CA TYR A 173 4.58 39.96 4.23
C TYR A 173 3.42 39.36 3.42
N SER A 174 2.20 39.58 3.88
CA SER A 174 0.97 39.34 3.14
C SER A 174 0.30 40.67 2.80
N PRO A 175 0.08 41.00 1.51
CA PRO A 175 -0.67 42.19 1.11
C PRO A 175 -2.07 42.26 1.74
N ALA A 176 -2.68 41.10 1.99
CA ALA A 176 -3.97 40.97 2.65
C ALA A 176 -3.92 41.31 4.13
N GLY A 177 -3.05 40.60 4.86
CA GLY A 177 -2.99 40.62 6.32
C GLY A 177 -2.24 41.81 6.90
N ASP A 178 -1.17 42.25 6.23
CA ASP A 178 -0.28 43.29 6.74
C ASP A 178 -0.60 44.67 6.15
N GLY A 179 -0.69 44.72 4.82
CA GLY A 179 -0.95 45.95 4.08
C GLY A 179 0.24 46.93 3.98
N PRO A 180 0.20 47.85 3.00
CA PRO A 180 1.24 48.86 2.78
C PRO A 180 1.66 49.64 4.03
N GLU A 181 0.72 49.89 4.94
CA GLU A 181 0.92 50.59 6.21
C GLU A 181 2.01 49.96 7.09
N LYS A 182 2.14 48.62 7.09
CA LYS A 182 3.14 47.89 7.90
C LYS A 182 4.57 48.08 7.39
N LEU A 183 4.72 48.49 6.13
CA LEU A 183 6.04 48.73 5.52
C LEU A 183 6.60 50.11 5.89
N LEU A 184 5.80 51.01 6.47
CA LEU A 184 6.24 52.36 6.83
C LEU A 184 6.73 52.44 8.29
N THR A 185 7.71 53.30 8.54
CA THR A 185 8.16 53.58 9.92
C THR A 185 7.09 54.32 10.71
N ALA A 186 7.12 54.20 12.04
CA ALA A 186 6.16 54.91 12.92
C ALA A 186 6.20 56.44 12.77
N SER A 187 7.34 57.01 12.35
CA SER A 187 7.45 58.44 12.04
C SER A 187 6.81 58.83 10.70
N ALA A 188 6.78 57.91 9.74
CA ALA A 188 6.16 58.11 8.42
C ALA A 188 4.66 57.79 8.42
N TRP A 189 4.20 56.95 9.35
CA TRP A 189 2.81 56.53 9.49
C TRP A 189 2.10 57.22 10.66
N ARG A 190 1.11 58.08 10.37
CA ARG A 190 0.26 58.71 11.39
C ARG A 190 -1.04 57.91 11.53
N SER A 191 -1.59 57.81 12.73
CA SER A 191 -2.76 56.98 13.08
C SER A 191 -4.06 57.31 12.35
N GLU A 192 -4.10 58.39 11.56
CA GLU A 192 -5.26 58.85 10.78
C GLU A 192 -5.15 58.52 9.28
N ASN A 193 -4.04 57.92 8.84
CA ASN A 193 -3.78 57.68 7.42
C ASN A 193 -4.49 56.40 6.92
N SER A 194 -4.99 56.43 5.68
CA SER A 194 -5.62 55.27 5.04
C SER A 194 -4.61 54.37 4.32
N ARG A 195 -4.97 53.10 4.06
CA ARG A 195 -4.16 52.16 3.25
C ARG A 195 -3.77 52.74 1.89
N GLU A 196 -4.66 53.52 1.27
CA GLU A 196 -4.38 54.23 0.02
C GLU A 196 -3.25 55.26 0.19
N GLU A 197 -3.21 55.96 1.32
CA GLU A 197 -2.21 56.96 1.62
C GLU A 197 -0.83 56.34 1.96
N ALA A 198 -0.83 55.18 2.62
CA ALA A 198 0.36 54.35 2.79
C ALA A 198 0.95 53.97 1.42
N TYR A 199 0.11 53.44 0.53
CA TYR A 199 0.51 53.08 -0.83
C TYR A 199 1.06 54.27 -1.62
N LYS A 200 0.36 55.42 -1.59
CA LYS A 200 0.85 56.66 -2.25
C LYS A 200 2.21 57.10 -1.71
N THR A 201 2.45 56.91 -0.41
CA THR A 201 3.73 57.22 0.22
C THR A 201 4.82 56.28 -0.26
N LEU A 202 4.59 54.96 -0.25
CA LEU A 202 5.51 53.98 -0.83
C LEU A 202 5.78 54.28 -2.30
N LYS A 203 4.76 54.64 -3.08
CA LYS A 203 4.89 54.91 -4.52
C LYS A 203 5.79 56.10 -4.83
N ARG A 204 5.80 57.12 -3.97
CA ARG A 204 6.73 58.25 -4.06
C ARG A 204 8.18 57.85 -3.75
N ILE A 205 8.37 56.83 -2.92
CA ILE A 205 9.68 56.34 -2.51
C ILE A 205 10.23 55.37 -3.56
N ASN A 206 9.48 54.32 -3.87
CA ASN A 206 9.83 53.32 -4.86
C ASN A 206 8.55 52.70 -5.48
N PRO A 207 8.33 52.85 -6.80
CA PRO A 207 7.14 52.32 -7.47
C PRO A 207 7.01 50.79 -7.42
N GLU A 208 8.11 50.05 -7.47
CA GLU A 208 8.11 48.58 -7.43
C GLU A 208 7.69 48.09 -6.04
N LEU A 209 8.30 48.62 -4.98
CA LEU A 209 7.92 48.30 -3.60
C LEU A 209 6.44 48.61 -3.33
N ALA A 210 5.96 49.76 -3.81
CA ALA A 210 4.56 50.13 -3.70
C ALA A 210 3.65 49.13 -4.41
N SER A 211 3.97 48.73 -5.64
CA SER A 211 3.20 47.72 -6.37
C SER A 211 3.21 46.37 -5.63
N ALA A 212 4.38 45.93 -5.17
CA ALA A 212 4.56 44.68 -4.44
C ALA A 212 3.82 44.66 -3.09
N SER A 213 3.59 45.84 -2.49
CA SER A 213 2.80 45.97 -1.26
C SER A 213 1.32 45.65 -1.45
N LEU A 214 0.81 45.75 -2.68
CA LEU A 214 -0.60 45.42 -3.02
C LEU A 214 -0.74 44.02 -3.63
N SER A 215 0.20 43.61 -4.49
CA SER A 215 0.25 42.26 -5.07
C SER A 215 1.66 41.72 -5.11
N LEU A 216 1.83 40.46 -4.70
CA LEU A 216 3.06 39.72 -4.93
C LEU A 216 3.20 39.21 -6.38
N ILE A 217 2.20 39.43 -7.24
CA ILE A 217 2.20 39.02 -8.66
C ILE A 217 2.45 40.26 -9.54
N PRO A 218 3.61 40.34 -10.23
CA PRO A 218 3.91 41.43 -11.14
C PRO A 218 2.83 41.62 -12.20
N GLY A 219 2.36 42.86 -12.37
CA GLY A 219 1.38 43.22 -13.39
C GLY A 219 -0.09 42.94 -13.03
N GLU A 220 -0.40 42.38 -11.86
CA GLU A 220 -1.77 42.28 -11.37
C GLU A 220 -2.32 43.68 -11.06
N ALA A 221 -3.37 44.10 -11.77
CA ALA A 221 -4.02 45.38 -11.54
C ALA A 221 -4.88 45.33 -10.28
N ILE A 222 -4.46 46.04 -9.24
CA ILE A 222 -5.22 46.19 -8.00
C ILE A 222 -5.59 47.66 -7.82
N ASP A 223 -6.87 47.90 -7.54
CA ASP A 223 -7.35 49.22 -7.20
C ASP A 223 -6.85 49.61 -5.79
N PRO A 224 -5.99 50.64 -5.66
CA PRO A 224 -5.49 51.10 -4.36
C PRO A 224 -6.59 51.72 -3.47
N THR A 225 -7.75 52.04 -4.04
CA THR A 225 -8.89 52.69 -3.35
C THR A 225 -9.94 51.70 -2.84
N GLY A 226 -9.90 50.44 -3.29
CA GLY A 226 -10.89 49.42 -2.96
C GLY A 226 -10.53 48.57 -1.75
N SER A 227 -11.54 48.11 -1.01
CA SER A 227 -11.44 47.09 0.06
C SER A 227 -11.02 45.70 -0.45
N ILE A 228 -10.54 45.59 -1.70
CA ILE A 228 -10.22 44.33 -2.37
C ILE A 228 -8.76 43.99 -2.11
N VAL A 229 -8.59 43.08 -1.17
CA VAL A 229 -7.35 42.36 -0.89
C VAL A 229 -6.99 41.45 -2.08
N SER A 230 -5.71 41.33 -2.44
CA SER A 230 -5.25 40.31 -3.39
C SER A 230 -5.35 38.91 -2.78
N LEU A 231 -6.51 38.27 -2.92
CA LEU A 231 -6.65 36.84 -2.59
C LEU A 231 -5.62 35.99 -3.37
N SER A 232 -5.22 36.43 -4.56
CA SER A 232 -4.18 35.80 -5.38
C SER A 232 -2.82 35.72 -4.68
N SER A 233 -2.44 36.75 -3.92
CA SER A 233 -1.17 36.79 -3.18
C SER A 233 -1.17 35.82 -1.99
N ASP A 234 -2.27 35.68 -1.27
CA ASP A 234 -2.37 34.69 -0.20
C ASP A 234 -2.46 33.26 -0.74
N LEU A 235 -3.16 33.05 -1.86
CA LEU A 235 -3.15 31.77 -2.57
C LEU A 235 -1.75 31.41 -3.04
N LEU A 236 -0.97 32.39 -3.53
CA LEU A 236 0.43 32.21 -3.88
C LEU A 236 1.25 31.75 -2.66
N LEU A 237 1.16 32.43 -1.52
CA LEU A 237 1.87 32.05 -0.29
C LEU A 237 1.48 30.65 0.20
N ASN A 238 0.18 30.32 0.16
CA ASN A 238 -0.31 28.97 0.46
C ASN A 238 0.23 27.92 -0.54
N ASN A 239 0.34 28.27 -1.81
CA ASN A 239 0.93 27.42 -2.83
C ASN A 239 2.43 27.18 -2.60
N VAL A 240 3.18 28.17 -2.13
CA VAL A 240 4.59 28.01 -1.70
C VAL A 240 4.68 26.96 -0.59
N PHE A 241 3.91 27.13 0.50
CA PHE A 241 4.02 26.22 1.64
C PHE A 241 3.45 24.82 1.40
N SER A 242 2.57 24.65 0.40
CA SER A 242 2.05 23.34 -0.01
C SER A 242 2.85 22.68 -1.14
N LEU A 243 3.79 23.40 -1.78
CA LEU A 243 4.60 22.89 -2.89
C LEU A 243 5.27 21.55 -2.60
N PRO A 244 5.94 21.33 -1.45
CA PRO A 244 6.59 20.05 -1.19
C PRO A 244 5.63 18.85 -1.25
N SER A 245 4.38 19.03 -0.83
CA SER A 245 3.34 18.00 -0.91
C SER A 245 2.76 17.82 -2.33
N LYS A 246 2.94 18.81 -3.22
CA LYS A 246 2.55 18.74 -4.64
C LYS A 246 3.63 18.10 -5.52
N ILE A 247 4.91 18.19 -5.11
CA ILE A 247 6.03 17.60 -5.85
C ILE A 247 6.01 16.07 -5.73
N VAL A 248 5.69 15.54 -4.54
CA VAL A 248 5.64 14.10 -4.29
C VAL A 248 4.31 13.70 -3.66
N GLU A 249 3.60 12.75 -4.30
CA GLU A 249 2.41 12.13 -3.73
C GLU A 249 2.77 11.31 -2.48
N SER A 250 2.11 11.57 -1.35
CA SER A 250 2.44 10.90 -0.08
C SER A 250 1.99 9.44 0.04
N ALA A 251 1.34 8.89 -1.00
CA ALA A 251 0.80 7.53 -1.00
C ALA A 251 1.88 6.46 -0.80
N TRP A 252 3.12 6.72 -1.24
CA TRP A 252 4.25 5.79 -1.09
C TRP A 252 4.54 5.45 0.37
N ALA A 253 4.30 6.37 1.31
CA ALA A 253 4.58 6.15 2.72
C ALA A 253 3.61 5.13 3.34
N GLU A 254 2.36 5.12 2.89
CA GLU A 254 1.39 4.10 3.29
C GLU A 254 1.78 2.73 2.74
N ASP A 255 2.21 2.70 1.48
CA ASP A 255 2.66 1.47 0.85
C ASP A 255 3.92 0.94 1.54
N PHE A 256 4.84 1.80 1.98
CA PHE A 256 6.00 1.41 2.79
C PHE A 256 5.61 0.69 4.08
N LEU A 257 4.60 1.15 4.82
CA LEU A 257 4.15 0.48 6.05
C LEU A 257 3.64 -0.94 5.80
N LYS A 258 2.88 -1.11 4.70
CA LYS A 258 2.26 -2.39 4.33
C LYS A 258 3.30 -3.49 4.07
N ILE A 259 4.44 -3.10 3.51
CA ILE A 259 5.46 -4.04 3.04
C ILE A 259 6.75 -4.02 3.85
N LYS A 260 6.84 -3.21 4.92
CA LYS A 260 8.09 -2.98 5.66
C LYS A 260 8.77 -4.28 6.07
N ASP A 261 7.99 -5.29 6.46
CA ASP A 261 8.52 -6.59 6.90
C ASP A 261 9.25 -7.33 5.76
N PHE A 262 8.85 -7.12 4.50
CA PHE A 262 9.51 -7.67 3.31
C PHE A 262 10.70 -6.82 2.84
N VAL A 263 10.58 -5.49 2.90
CA VAL A 263 11.66 -4.58 2.47
C VAL A 263 12.89 -4.72 3.39
N LEU A 264 12.67 -5.02 4.67
CA LEU A 264 13.75 -5.21 5.65
C LEU A 264 14.52 -6.52 5.49
N SER A 265 13.92 -7.55 4.88
CA SER A 265 14.54 -8.87 4.72
C SER A 265 15.37 -9.00 3.44
N ASP A 266 15.05 -8.26 2.37
CA ASP A 266 15.48 -8.61 1.00
C ASP A 266 16.37 -7.57 0.28
N TYR A 267 16.94 -6.58 0.98
CA TYR A 267 17.82 -5.53 0.42
C TYR A 267 17.23 -4.66 -0.73
N SER A 268 15.99 -4.89 -1.14
CA SER A 268 15.26 -4.05 -2.10
C SER A 268 14.99 -2.67 -1.49
N VAL A 269 15.26 -1.63 -2.26
CA VAL A 269 15.28 -0.23 -1.77
C VAL A 269 14.41 0.70 -2.56
N ASN A 270 14.11 0.38 -3.83
CA ASN A 270 13.57 1.36 -4.75
C ASN A 270 12.09 1.09 -5.01
N PHE A 271 11.21 1.77 -4.27
CA PHE A 271 9.78 1.67 -4.54
C PHE A 271 9.44 2.25 -5.92
N VAL A 272 8.69 1.47 -6.70
CA VAL A 272 8.09 1.88 -7.96
C VAL A 272 6.58 1.85 -7.79
N LYS A 273 5.93 3.01 -7.94
CA LYS A 273 4.47 3.13 -7.94
C LYS A 273 3.89 2.17 -8.97
N SER A 274 2.77 1.56 -8.63
CA SER A 274 2.08 0.61 -9.48
C SER A 274 0.58 0.78 -9.41
N TYR A 275 -0.08 0.48 -10.53
CA TYR A 275 -1.52 0.31 -10.59
C TYR A 275 -1.86 -1.16 -10.41
N SER A 276 -3.07 -1.44 -9.94
CA SER A 276 -3.46 -2.82 -9.69
C SER A 276 -4.95 -3.03 -9.78
N THR A 277 -5.33 -4.21 -10.24
CA THR A 277 -6.71 -4.70 -10.26
C THR A 277 -6.75 -6.04 -9.55
N VAL A 278 -7.74 -6.26 -8.69
CA VAL A 278 -8.04 -7.56 -8.07
C VAL A 278 -9.52 -7.86 -8.30
N PHE A 279 -9.81 -9.08 -8.74
CA PHE A 279 -11.16 -9.55 -8.99
C PHE A 279 -11.29 -10.99 -8.53
N ILE A 280 -12.40 -11.34 -7.90
CA ILE A 280 -12.68 -12.72 -7.47
C ILE A 280 -13.69 -13.29 -8.47
N HIS A 281 -13.29 -14.32 -9.20
CA HIS A 281 -14.13 -15.02 -10.14
C HIS A 281 -14.50 -16.39 -9.59
N ARG A 282 -15.77 -16.77 -9.68
CA ARG A 282 -16.20 -18.12 -9.34
C ARG A 282 -16.26 -19.01 -10.58
N GLU A 283 -15.45 -20.06 -10.59
CA GLU A 283 -15.47 -21.10 -11.63
C GLU A 283 -15.89 -22.43 -11.01
N GLY A 284 -17.16 -22.80 -11.19
CA GLY A 284 -17.76 -23.96 -10.55
C GLY A 284 -17.78 -23.83 -9.02
N SER A 285 -17.10 -24.74 -8.33
CA SER A 285 -16.98 -24.74 -6.86
C SER A 285 -15.76 -23.98 -6.33
N ILE A 286 -14.90 -23.47 -7.22
CA ILE A 286 -13.63 -22.83 -6.86
C ILE A 286 -13.74 -21.32 -7.06
N ASN A 287 -13.32 -20.56 -6.05
CA ASN A 287 -13.09 -19.14 -6.19
C ASN A 287 -11.65 -18.90 -6.69
N LEU A 288 -11.49 -18.04 -7.68
CA LEU A 288 -10.23 -17.66 -8.29
C LEU A 288 -10.00 -16.17 -8.08
N VAL A 289 -8.88 -15.83 -7.45
CA VAL A 289 -8.42 -14.46 -7.35
C VAL A 289 -7.60 -14.15 -8.59
N PHE A 290 -8.15 -13.29 -9.45
CA PHE A 290 -7.42 -12.66 -10.53
C PHE A 290 -6.80 -11.37 -10.04
N PHE A 291 -5.54 -11.14 -10.39
CA PHE A 291 -4.89 -9.87 -10.15
C PHE A 291 -4.05 -9.41 -11.34
N SER A 292 -3.91 -8.10 -11.46
CA SER A 292 -2.96 -7.40 -12.34
C SER A 292 -2.15 -6.44 -11.47
N LEU A 293 -0.84 -6.46 -11.61
CA LEU A 293 0.08 -5.49 -11.02
C LEU A 293 0.84 -4.81 -12.16
N GLU A 294 0.72 -3.49 -12.26
CA GLU A 294 1.22 -2.66 -13.35
C GLU A 294 2.18 -1.60 -12.80
N PRO A 295 3.47 -1.93 -12.61
CA PRO A 295 4.50 -0.97 -12.25
C PRO A 295 4.59 0.16 -13.29
N GLU A 296 4.78 1.40 -12.84
CA GLU A 296 4.95 2.55 -13.73
C GLU A 296 6.18 2.43 -14.63
N LYS A 297 7.22 1.75 -14.13
CA LYS A 297 8.44 1.42 -14.86
C LYS A 297 8.94 0.03 -14.47
N ILE A 298 9.63 -0.62 -15.39
CA ILE A 298 10.39 -1.85 -15.12
C ILE A 298 11.78 -1.64 -15.70
N ALA A 299 12.82 -1.88 -14.89
CA ALA A 299 14.19 -1.89 -15.36
C ALA A 299 14.44 -3.15 -16.20
N PHE A 300 14.88 -2.94 -17.44
CA PHE A 300 15.29 -3.99 -18.36
C PHE A 300 16.82 -4.05 -18.46
N ASN A 301 17.35 -5.25 -18.57
CA ASN A 301 18.74 -5.52 -18.89
C ASN A 301 18.85 -5.98 -20.33
N GLN A 302 20.01 -5.75 -20.95
CA GLN A 302 20.31 -6.24 -22.28
C GLN A 302 21.48 -7.22 -22.22
N TYR A 303 21.32 -8.37 -22.86
CA TYR A 303 22.39 -9.32 -23.08
C TYR A 303 22.34 -9.82 -24.52
N GLN A 304 23.40 -9.56 -25.28
CA GLN A 304 23.44 -9.79 -26.72
C GLN A 304 22.26 -9.08 -27.44
N LYS A 305 21.43 -9.83 -28.17
CA LYS A 305 20.25 -9.31 -28.89
C LYS A 305 18.94 -9.40 -28.09
N LYS A 306 19.01 -9.82 -26.82
CA LYS A 306 17.84 -10.00 -25.96
C LYS A 306 17.78 -8.94 -24.88
N VAL A 307 16.56 -8.46 -24.65
CA VAL A 307 16.19 -7.58 -23.55
C VAL A 307 15.36 -8.38 -22.56
N TYR A 308 15.70 -8.29 -21.27
CA TYR A 308 15.02 -9.05 -20.23
C TYR A 308 14.87 -8.32 -18.90
N ALA A 309 13.82 -8.63 -18.16
CA ALA A 309 13.63 -8.16 -16.78
C ALA A 309 13.55 -9.37 -15.83
N PRO A 310 14.53 -9.55 -14.92
CA PRO A 310 14.54 -10.66 -13.99
C PRO A 310 13.69 -10.28 -12.77
N LEU A 311 12.40 -10.61 -12.84
CA LEU A 311 11.45 -10.28 -11.80
C LEU A 311 11.17 -11.49 -10.90
N LYS A 312 10.97 -11.24 -9.60
CA LYS A 312 10.47 -12.21 -8.64
C LYS A 312 9.17 -11.71 -8.03
N MET A 313 8.15 -12.56 -8.03
CA MET A 313 6.84 -12.28 -7.49
C MET A 313 6.61 -13.13 -6.23
N ASN A 314 6.50 -12.47 -5.09
CA ASN A 314 6.13 -13.07 -3.82
C ASN A 314 4.64 -12.83 -3.58
N ILE A 315 3.87 -13.89 -3.36
CA ILE A 315 2.47 -13.81 -3.02
C ILE A 315 2.28 -14.32 -1.60
N ARG A 316 1.52 -13.59 -0.79
CA ARG A 316 1.15 -13.98 0.56
C ARG A 316 -0.33 -13.69 0.79
N ILE A 317 -1.03 -14.67 1.34
CA ILE A 317 -2.43 -14.57 1.75
C ILE A 317 -2.47 -14.84 3.26
N THR A 318 -3.02 -13.90 4.02
CA THR A 318 -3.25 -14.06 5.45
C THR A 318 -4.73 -13.91 5.77
N ASP A 319 -5.16 -14.48 6.90
CA ASP A 319 -6.46 -14.08 7.47
C ASP A 319 -6.39 -12.63 7.99
N LEU A 320 -7.53 -12.08 8.42
CA LEU A 320 -7.60 -10.72 8.99
C LEU A 320 -6.83 -10.56 10.32
N LYS A 321 -6.40 -11.66 10.95
CA LYS A 321 -5.59 -11.68 12.18
C LYS A 321 -4.08 -11.78 11.89
N GLY A 322 -3.69 -11.86 10.61
CA GLY A 322 -2.30 -11.98 10.17
C GLY A 322 -1.76 -13.41 10.15
N LYS A 323 -2.58 -14.44 10.38
CA LYS A 323 -2.17 -15.84 10.24
C LYS A 323 -1.94 -16.15 8.76
N GLY A 324 -0.77 -16.71 8.43
CA GLY A 324 -0.46 -17.15 7.07
C GLY A 324 -1.36 -18.29 6.62
N ILE A 325 -2.06 -18.09 5.49
CA ILE A 325 -2.94 -19.07 4.86
C ILE A 325 -2.26 -19.69 3.64
N TYR A 326 -1.60 -18.87 2.83
CA TYR A 326 -0.83 -19.32 1.67
C TYR A 326 0.33 -18.37 1.39
N GLN A 327 1.42 -18.92 0.87
CA GLN A 327 2.56 -18.15 0.39
C GLN A 327 3.20 -18.86 -0.79
N ASP A 328 3.67 -18.08 -1.77
CA ASP A 328 4.38 -18.60 -2.95
C ASP A 328 5.42 -17.58 -3.43
N GLU A 329 6.51 -18.05 -4.01
CA GLU A 329 7.49 -17.22 -4.72
C GLU A 329 7.64 -17.75 -6.16
N LYS A 330 7.48 -16.86 -7.14
CA LYS A 330 7.55 -17.21 -8.56
C LYS A 330 8.53 -16.31 -9.29
N ASP A 331 9.38 -16.92 -10.12
CA ASP A 331 10.16 -16.19 -11.09
C ASP A 331 9.27 -15.72 -12.25
N VAL A 332 9.41 -14.45 -12.63
CA VAL A 332 8.72 -13.82 -13.74
C VAL A 332 9.80 -13.32 -14.71
N SER A 333 10.12 -14.13 -15.72
CA SER A 333 11.08 -13.72 -16.75
C SER A 333 10.34 -13.05 -17.91
N ILE A 334 10.52 -11.74 -18.03
CA ILE A 334 10.15 -11.02 -19.24
C ILE A 334 11.35 -11.07 -20.17
N GLU A 335 11.21 -11.65 -21.36
CA GLU A 335 12.26 -11.71 -22.38
C GLU A 335 11.71 -11.36 -23.76
N MET A 336 12.44 -10.54 -24.52
CA MET A 336 12.14 -10.26 -25.92
C MET A 336 13.38 -9.85 -26.72
N GLU A 337 13.30 -9.95 -28.05
CA GLU A 337 14.33 -9.44 -28.95
C GLU A 337 14.40 -7.91 -28.93
N GLU A 338 15.60 -7.34 -29.08
CA GLU A 338 15.84 -5.89 -29.01
C GLU A 338 15.00 -5.08 -30.01
N GLU A 339 14.90 -5.54 -31.26
CA GLU A 339 14.09 -4.86 -32.29
C GLU A 339 12.61 -4.81 -31.91
N ARG A 340 12.12 -5.86 -31.23
CA ARG A 340 10.75 -5.90 -30.72
C ARG A 340 10.59 -4.95 -29.55
N PHE A 341 11.57 -4.89 -28.63
CA PHE A 341 11.56 -4.01 -27.46
C PHE A 341 11.41 -2.53 -27.85
N ARG A 342 12.10 -2.07 -28.91
CA ARG A 342 12.00 -0.68 -29.40
C ARG A 342 10.56 -0.24 -29.74
N ASN A 343 9.68 -1.17 -30.11
CA ASN A 343 8.27 -0.87 -30.40
C ASN A 343 7.39 -0.75 -29.13
N TYR A 344 7.91 -1.20 -27.98
CA TYR A 344 7.23 -1.25 -26.69
C TYR A 344 7.96 -0.45 -25.61
N GLU A 345 9.05 0.23 -25.96
CA GLU A 345 9.80 1.08 -25.05
C GLU A 345 8.89 2.18 -24.48
N GLY A 346 8.94 2.36 -23.16
CA GLY A 346 8.07 3.29 -22.42
C GLY A 346 6.66 2.77 -22.12
N ARG A 347 6.27 1.56 -22.57
CA ARG A 347 4.98 0.97 -22.17
C ARG A 347 5.05 0.32 -20.80
N MET A 348 3.97 0.47 -20.03
CA MET A 348 3.77 -0.27 -18.78
C MET A 348 3.63 -1.76 -19.07
N CYS A 349 4.04 -2.59 -18.11
CA CYS A 349 3.84 -4.03 -18.16
C CYS A 349 2.82 -4.43 -17.10
N ALA A 350 1.83 -5.24 -17.49
CA ALA A 350 0.87 -5.83 -16.59
C ALA A 350 1.31 -7.25 -16.23
N ILE A 351 1.71 -7.47 -14.98
CA ILE A 351 2.00 -8.79 -14.44
C ILE A 351 0.72 -9.33 -13.83
N GLN A 352 0.17 -10.36 -14.48
CA GLN A 352 -1.11 -10.92 -14.13
C GLN A 352 -0.97 -12.33 -13.56
N GLY A 353 -1.78 -12.62 -12.55
CA GLY A 353 -1.81 -13.93 -11.91
C GLY A 353 -3.22 -14.35 -11.54
N VAL A 354 -3.36 -15.66 -11.37
CA VAL A 354 -4.56 -16.33 -10.87
C VAL A 354 -4.16 -17.23 -9.71
N ILE A 355 -4.94 -17.22 -8.64
CA ILE A 355 -4.71 -18.06 -7.46
C ILE A 355 -6.07 -18.57 -6.98
N PRO A 356 -6.25 -19.87 -6.75
CA PRO A 356 -7.48 -20.36 -6.16
C PRO A 356 -7.53 -19.98 -4.68
N LEU A 357 -8.70 -19.64 -4.16
CA LEU A 357 -8.86 -19.16 -2.79
C LEU A 357 -10.00 -19.90 -2.08
N ALA A 358 -9.70 -20.39 -0.87
CA ALA A 358 -10.70 -20.96 0.01
C ALA A 358 -11.69 -19.88 0.51
N PRO A 359 -12.97 -20.20 0.77
CA PRO A 359 -13.93 -19.24 1.31
C PRO A 359 -13.47 -18.57 2.62
N GLY A 360 -13.73 -17.27 2.77
CA GLY A 360 -13.37 -16.46 3.94
C GLY A 360 -12.84 -15.06 3.60
N ASP A 361 -12.45 -14.34 4.64
CA ASP A 361 -11.86 -12.99 4.54
C ASP A 361 -10.35 -13.02 4.70
N TYR A 362 -9.65 -12.35 3.77
CA TYR A 362 -8.20 -12.39 3.69
C TYR A 362 -7.59 -11.04 3.35
N VAL A 363 -6.29 -10.92 3.61
CA VAL A 363 -5.43 -9.89 3.05
C VAL A 363 -4.51 -10.54 2.02
N LEU A 364 -4.67 -10.15 0.75
CA LEU A 364 -3.77 -10.51 -0.33
C LEU A 364 -2.63 -9.50 -0.39
N ASN A 365 -1.40 -9.99 -0.37
CA ASN A 365 -0.17 -9.25 -0.60
C ASN A 365 0.57 -9.85 -1.80
N VAL A 366 0.86 -9.03 -2.81
CA VAL A 366 1.71 -9.39 -3.94
C VAL A 366 2.86 -8.40 -4.00
N LEU A 367 4.09 -8.90 -3.90
CA LEU A 367 5.31 -8.12 -4.03
C LEU A 367 6.04 -8.55 -5.30
N LEU A 368 6.26 -7.62 -6.22
CA LEU A 368 7.03 -7.83 -7.43
C LEU A 368 8.35 -7.06 -7.30
N ARG A 369 9.47 -7.76 -7.39
CA ARG A 369 10.81 -7.16 -7.31
C ARG A 369 11.64 -7.47 -8.54
N ASN A 370 12.48 -6.53 -8.94
CA ASN A 370 13.55 -6.76 -9.89
C ASN A 370 14.82 -7.12 -9.13
N VAL A 371 15.34 -8.33 -9.35
CA VAL A 371 16.48 -8.85 -8.56
C VAL A 371 17.81 -8.13 -8.87
N HIS A 372 17.91 -7.40 -9.98
CA HIS A 372 19.10 -6.64 -10.34
C HIS A 372 18.99 -5.16 -9.94
N SER A 373 17.91 -4.47 -10.35
CA SER A 373 17.76 -3.04 -10.08
C SER A 373 17.35 -2.73 -8.64
N LYS A 374 16.92 -3.75 -7.87
CA LYS A 374 16.36 -3.61 -6.52
C LYS A 374 15.07 -2.79 -6.47
N ASP A 375 14.47 -2.54 -7.63
CA ASP A 375 13.15 -1.95 -7.75
C ASP A 375 12.08 -2.93 -7.29
N PHE A 376 11.03 -2.43 -6.66
CA PHE A 376 9.89 -3.25 -6.32
C PHE A 376 8.57 -2.46 -6.37
N SER A 377 7.50 -3.18 -6.65
CA SER A 377 6.12 -2.71 -6.60
C SER A 377 5.28 -3.70 -5.80
N SER A 378 4.18 -3.23 -5.24
CA SER A 378 3.34 -4.07 -4.40
C SER A 378 1.86 -3.82 -4.60
N LEU A 379 1.08 -4.85 -4.32
CA LEU A 379 -0.36 -4.84 -4.25
C LEU A 379 -0.77 -5.42 -2.89
N GLU A 380 -1.53 -4.64 -2.13
CA GLU A 380 -2.24 -5.11 -0.93
C GLU A 380 -3.74 -4.87 -1.08
N ARG A 381 -4.54 -5.91 -0.89
CA ARG A 381 -6.01 -5.81 -0.88
C ARG A 381 -6.61 -6.75 0.16
N THR A 382 -7.52 -6.21 0.96
CA THR A 382 -8.50 -7.02 1.68
C THR A 382 -9.51 -7.57 0.68
N ILE A 383 -9.72 -8.88 0.72
CA ILE A 383 -10.59 -9.61 -0.21
C ILE A 383 -11.51 -10.55 0.56
N HIS A 384 -12.73 -10.69 0.06
CA HIS A 384 -13.72 -11.61 0.59
C HIS A 384 -14.02 -12.70 -0.44
N SER A 385 -13.65 -13.95 -0.14
CA SER A 385 -13.96 -15.10 -0.98
C SER A 385 -15.28 -15.73 -0.53
N PRO A 386 -16.36 -15.67 -1.33
CA PRO A 386 -17.69 -16.10 -0.88
C PRO A 386 -17.77 -17.61 -0.70
N SER A 387 -18.49 -18.03 0.36
CA SER A 387 -18.84 -19.43 0.57
C SER A 387 -20.13 -19.82 -0.17
N GLN A 388 -20.35 -21.13 -0.35
CA GLN A 388 -21.58 -21.65 -0.94
C GLN A 388 -22.79 -21.52 0.00
N GLU A 389 -22.60 -21.22 1.27
CA GLU A 389 -23.68 -21.12 2.26
C GLU A 389 -24.29 -19.72 2.31
N GLU A 390 -23.53 -18.70 1.90
CA GLU A 390 -23.96 -17.31 1.88
C GLU A 390 -25.16 -17.04 0.94
N SER A 391 -25.83 -15.93 1.21
CA SER A 391 -26.86 -15.37 0.34
C SER A 391 -26.26 -14.85 -0.98
N PRO A 392 -27.07 -14.65 -2.02
CA PRO A 392 -26.60 -14.03 -3.25
C PRO A 392 -25.95 -12.68 -3.00
N SER A 393 -24.82 -12.42 -3.65
CA SER A 393 -24.09 -11.17 -3.54
C SER A 393 -23.45 -10.79 -4.87
N LEU A 394 -23.23 -9.49 -5.08
CA LEU A 394 -22.69 -8.95 -6.33
C LEU A 394 -21.16 -8.80 -6.23
N SER A 395 -20.43 -9.19 -7.27
CA SER A 395 -18.99 -8.96 -7.36
C SER A 395 -18.65 -7.46 -7.46
N SER A 396 -17.36 -7.14 -7.30
CA SER A 396 -16.81 -5.89 -7.83
C SER A 396 -17.05 -5.77 -9.34
N ILE A 397 -16.97 -4.57 -9.91
CA ILE A 397 -17.02 -4.40 -11.37
C ILE A 397 -15.62 -4.48 -11.95
N LEU A 398 -15.40 -5.37 -12.92
CA LEU A 398 -14.17 -5.41 -13.69
C LEU A 398 -14.35 -4.63 -14.99
N ILE A 399 -13.44 -3.69 -15.28
CA ILE A 399 -13.49 -2.86 -16.49
C ILE A 399 -12.26 -3.15 -17.36
N GLY A 400 -12.49 -3.45 -18.64
CA GLY A 400 -11.48 -3.70 -19.67
C GLY A 400 -11.68 -2.92 -20.96
N TYR A 401 -10.69 -2.99 -21.84
CA TYR A 401 -10.66 -2.26 -23.12
C TYR A 401 -10.75 -3.17 -24.35
N GLY A 402 -10.68 -4.48 -24.17
CA GLY A 402 -10.73 -5.42 -25.27
C GLY A 402 -11.01 -6.83 -24.78
N LYS A 403 -11.50 -7.68 -25.69
CA LYS A 403 -11.72 -9.10 -25.41
C LYS A 403 -11.21 -9.95 -26.56
N LYS A 404 -10.79 -11.18 -26.25
CA LYS A 404 -10.49 -12.22 -27.22
C LYS A 404 -11.27 -13.47 -26.88
N THR A 405 -11.90 -14.08 -27.87
CA THR A 405 -12.64 -15.34 -27.72
C THR A 405 -11.79 -16.50 -28.24
N GLY A 406 -11.79 -17.62 -27.52
CA GLY A 406 -11.13 -18.87 -27.89
C GLY A 406 -10.74 -19.71 -26.68
N GLU A 407 -10.29 -20.94 -26.94
CA GLU A 407 -9.73 -21.78 -25.88
C GLU A 407 -8.42 -21.21 -25.37
N HIS A 408 -8.35 -21.02 -24.05
CA HIS A 408 -7.21 -20.46 -23.37
C HIS A 408 -6.90 -21.32 -22.14
N PRO A 409 -5.61 -21.61 -21.86
CA PRO A 409 -5.25 -22.23 -20.59
C PRO A 409 -5.68 -21.33 -19.43
N LEU A 410 -5.92 -21.93 -18.27
CA LEU A 410 -6.35 -21.22 -17.08
C LEU A 410 -5.36 -20.09 -16.75
N ARG A 411 -5.81 -18.85 -16.93
CA ARG A 411 -5.03 -17.62 -16.78
C ARG A 411 -5.92 -16.53 -16.19
N ALA A 412 -5.30 -15.45 -15.72
CA ALA A 412 -6.04 -14.33 -15.16
C ALA A 412 -7.05 -13.73 -16.17
N PHE A 413 -8.21 -13.32 -15.66
CA PHE A 413 -9.25 -12.58 -16.40
C PHE A 413 -9.83 -13.33 -17.61
N ARG A 414 -9.86 -14.66 -17.51
CA ARG A 414 -10.63 -15.53 -18.40
C ARG A 414 -12.00 -15.78 -17.78
N PHE A 415 -13.04 -15.63 -18.59
CA PHE A 415 -14.43 -15.87 -18.25
C PHE A 415 -15.04 -16.76 -19.34
N GLY A 416 -15.21 -18.05 -19.06
CA GLY A 416 -15.59 -19.03 -20.07
C GLY A 416 -14.58 -19.10 -21.22
N ASP A 417 -15.04 -18.85 -22.45
CA ASP A 417 -14.25 -18.81 -23.68
C ASP A 417 -13.64 -17.43 -23.98
N SER A 418 -13.85 -16.45 -23.10
CA SER A 418 -13.50 -15.05 -23.34
C SER A 418 -12.40 -14.61 -22.39
N GLN A 419 -11.30 -14.08 -22.94
CA GLN A 419 -10.25 -13.39 -22.19
C GLN A 419 -10.46 -11.88 -22.28
N LEU A 420 -10.55 -11.20 -21.13
CA LEU A 420 -10.66 -9.76 -21.05
C LEU A 420 -9.27 -9.12 -20.92
N PHE A 421 -9.03 -8.04 -21.68
CA PHE A 421 -7.82 -7.22 -21.59
C PHE A 421 -8.12 -5.96 -20.79
N LEU A 422 -7.22 -5.67 -19.85
CA LEU A 422 -7.42 -4.70 -18.79
C LEU A 422 -6.26 -3.71 -18.74
N ASP A 423 -6.60 -2.51 -18.29
CA ASP A 423 -5.67 -1.44 -17.96
C ASP A 423 -6.10 -0.96 -16.57
N SER A 424 -5.25 -1.15 -15.56
CA SER A 424 -5.63 -0.87 -14.17
C SER A 424 -5.86 0.61 -13.90
N LYS A 425 -5.44 1.51 -14.80
CA LYS A 425 -5.78 2.95 -14.75
C LYS A 425 -7.22 3.23 -15.19
N LYS A 426 -7.85 2.30 -15.92
CA LYS A 426 -9.22 2.42 -16.44
C LYS A 426 -9.41 3.70 -17.27
N SER A 427 -8.37 4.08 -18.02
CA SER A 427 -8.37 5.25 -18.88
C SER A 427 -8.74 4.89 -20.31
N PHE A 428 -9.62 5.67 -20.89
CA PHE A 428 -10.17 5.47 -22.23
C PHE A 428 -10.12 6.76 -23.04
N THR A 429 -10.39 6.62 -24.33
CA THR A 429 -10.66 7.71 -25.28
C THR A 429 -12.07 7.54 -25.83
N PRO A 430 -12.67 8.57 -26.44
CA PRO A 430 -13.97 8.43 -27.10
C PRO A 430 -14.00 7.39 -28.24
N LYS A 431 -12.84 6.98 -28.76
CA LYS A 431 -12.72 5.92 -29.78
C LYS A 431 -12.75 4.51 -29.21
N ASP A 432 -12.51 4.36 -27.91
CA ASP A 432 -12.47 3.05 -27.27
C ASP A 432 -13.87 2.46 -27.10
N THR A 433 -13.91 1.13 -26.98
CA THR A 433 -15.07 0.40 -26.48
C THR A 433 -14.72 -0.14 -25.11
N MET A 434 -15.39 0.37 -24.08
CA MET A 434 -15.27 -0.17 -22.73
C MET A 434 -16.01 -1.49 -22.65
N ILE A 435 -15.45 -2.45 -21.93
CA ILE A 435 -16.11 -3.72 -21.60
C ILE A 435 -16.16 -3.80 -20.08
N PHE A 436 -17.30 -4.13 -19.50
CA PHE A 436 -17.39 -4.42 -18.08
C PHE A 436 -17.90 -5.84 -17.82
N TYR A 437 -17.43 -6.41 -16.72
CA TYR A 437 -17.82 -7.73 -16.21
C TYR A 437 -18.24 -7.65 -14.74
N VAL A 438 -19.35 -8.29 -14.41
CA VAL A 438 -19.87 -8.49 -13.05
C VAL A 438 -20.47 -9.88 -12.97
N GLU A 439 -20.36 -10.54 -11.82
CA GLU A 439 -21.04 -11.80 -11.52
C GLU A 439 -21.81 -11.74 -10.20
N ILE A 440 -22.84 -12.58 -10.11
CA ILE A 440 -23.63 -12.78 -8.91
C ILE A 440 -23.16 -14.09 -8.27
N TYR A 441 -22.54 -13.99 -7.10
CA TYR A 441 -22.20 -15.17 -6.32
C TYR A 441 -23.46 -15.83 -5.79
N ASN A 442 -23.45 -17.17 -5.73
CA ASN A 442 -24.58 -17.98 -5.27
C ASN A 442 -25.89 -17.65 -6.02
N PHE A 443 -25.79 -17.42 -7.33
CA PHE A 443 -26.89 -17.05 -8.21
C PHE A 443 -28.07 -18.03 -8.15
N GLU A 444 -27.81 -19.31 -7.90
CA GLU A 444 -28.83 -20.36 -7.75
C GLU A 444 -29.82 -20.09 -6.61
N LYS A 445 -29.44 -19.24 -5.63
CA LYS A 445 -30.30 -18.80 -4.53
C LYS A 445 -30.99 -17.46 -4.78
N ALA A 446 -30.73 -16.80 -5.91
CA ALA A 446 -31.32 -15.52 -6.24
C ALA A 446 -32.81 -15.64 -6.60
N ASN A 447 -33.60 -14.62 -6.28
CA ASN A 447 -34.97 -14.56 -6.75
C ASN A 447 -34.98 -14.29 -8.27
N LYS A 448 -35.75 -15.10 -9.01
CA LYS A 448 -35.86 -15.02 -10.47
C LYS A 448 -36.53 -13.75 -10.97
N ASP A 449 -37.31 -13.09 -10.12
CA ASP A 449 -38.00 -11.84 -10.44
C ASP A 449 -37.11 -10.59 -10.28
N TRP A 450 -35.91 -10.76 -9.70
CA TRP A 450 -34.95 -9.67 -9.62
C TRP A 450 -34.48 -9.23 -11.01
N LYS A 451 -34.01 -7.99 -11.09
CA LYS A 451 -33.49 -7.39 -12.33
C LYS A 451 -32.13 -6.78 -12.11
N ILE A 452 -31.32 -6.72 -13.16
CA ILE A 452 -30.10 -5.93 -13.14
C ILE A 452 -30.37 -4.54 -13.72
N CYS A 453 -29.83 -3.51 -13.07
CA CYS A 453 -29.80 -2.14 -13.58
C CYS A 453 -28.37 -1.66 -13.59
N TRP A 454 -27.89 -1.16 -14.72
CA TRP A 454 -26.59 -0.50 -14.78
C TRP A 454 -26.69 0.89 -15.37
N SER A 455 -25.91 1.81 -14.83
CA SER A 455 -25.89 3.21 -15.22
C SER A 455 -24.49 3.80 -15.24
N ILE A 456 -24.29 4.79 -16.10
CA ILE A 456 -23.05 5.56 -16.19
C ILE A 456 -23.40 7.02 -15.86
N SER A 457 -22.66 7.59 -14.91
CA SER A 457 -22.89 8.95 -14.42
C SER A 457 -21.59 9.73 -14.30
N SER A 458 -21.68 11.06 -14.40
CA SER A 458 -20.58 12.00 -14.14
C SER A 458 -21.15 13.24 -13.45
N GLY A 459 -20.46 13.77 -12.43
CA GLY A 459 -20.89 14.97 -11.71
C GLY A 459 -22.32 14.91 -11.12
N GLY A 460 -22.83 13.72 -10.82
CA GLY A 460 -24.22 13.50 -10.37
C GLY A 460 -25.28 13.44 -11.48
N LYS A 461 -24.90 13.67 -12.74
CA LYS A 461 -25.78 13.51 -13.91
C LYS A 461 -25.66 12.09 -14.46
N GLU A 462 -26.80 11.44 -14.68
CA GLU A 462 -26.88 10.14 -15.36
C GLU A 462 -26.84 10.35 -16.88
N PHE A 463 -25.90 9.68 -17.56
CA PHE A 463 -25.74 9.72 -19.02
C PHE A 463 -26.36 8.49 -19.69
N PHE A 464 -26.35 7.37 -18.99
CA PHE A 464 -26.86 6.11 -19.50
C PHE A 464 -27.48 5.32 -18.36
N ARG A 465 -28.59 4.64 -18.65
CA ARG A 465 -29.21 3.67 -17.75
C ARG A 465 -29.90 2.57 -18.54
N LYS A 466 -29.74 1.33 -18.09
CA LYS A 466 -30.42 0.18 -18.68
C LYS A 466 -30.83 -0.81 -17.60
N VAL A 467 -32.06 -1.31 -17.71
CA VAL A 467 -32.60 -2.38 -16.88
C VAL A 467 -32.79 -3.61 -17.74
N GLU A 468 -32.28 -4.76 -17.29
CA GLU A 468 -32.31 -6.03 -18.00
C GLU A 468 -32.76 -7.16 -17.07
N GLY A 469 -33.05 -8.34 -17.62
CA GLY A 469 -33.32 -9.54 -16.83
C GLY A 469 -32.08 -10.01 -16.07
N LEU A 470 -32.29 -10.77 -14.99
CA LEU A 470 -31.19 -11.29 -14.18
C LEU A 470 -30.38 -12.35 -14.96
N GLU A 471 -29.07 -12.19 -14.98
CA GLU A 471 -28.10 -13.14 -15.53
C GLU A 471 -27.07 -13.46 -14.44
N GLU A 472 -26.54 -14.69 -14.42
CA GLU A 472 -25.49 -15.12 -13.46
C GLU A 472 -24.23 -14.26 -13.59
N SER A 473 -23.84 -13.94 -14.82
CA SER A 473 -22.75 -13.03 -15.10
C SER A 473 -23.09 -12.14 -16.29
N ILE A 474 -22.55 -10.92 -16.26
CA ILE A 474 -22.87 -9.86 -17.20
C ILE A 474 -21.56 -9.38 -17.79
N LEU A 475 -21.40 -9.63 -19.09
CA LEU A 475 -20.33 -9.08 -19.90
C LEU A 475 -20.94 -8.15 -20.95
N ARG A 476 -20.70 -6.84 -20.86
CA ARG A 476 -21.29 -5.84 -21.77
C ARG A 476 -20.23 -4.94 -22.36
N SER A 477 -20.47 -4.49 -23.60
CA SER A 477 -19.62 -3.55 -24.32
C SER A 477 -20.34 -2.21 -24.48
N VAL A 478 -19.64 -1.12 -24.19
CA VAL A 478 -20.13 0.26 -24.26
C VAL A 478 -19.19 1.06 -25.16
N ARG A 479 -19.72 1.56 -26.29
CA ARG A 479 -18.98 2.50 -27.13
C ARG A 479 -18.93 3.85 -26.45
N LEU A 480 -17.74 4.45 -26.40
CA LEU A 480 -17.52 5.70 -25.68
C LEU A 480 -17.62 6.95 -26.58
N SER A 481 -18.07 6.80 -27.83
CA SER A 481 -18.17 7.90 -28.80
C SER A 481 -19.10 9.02 -28.35
N ASP A 482 -20.12 8.68 -27.56
CA ASP A 482 -21.18 9.60 -27.13
C ASP A 482 -20.90 10.20 -25.74
N PHE A 483 -19.75 9.85 -25.14
CA PHE A 483 -19.34 10.31 -23.82
C PHE A 483 -18.19 11.32 -23.95
N PRO A 484 -18.37 12.59 -23.55
CA PRO A 484 -17.29 13.57 -23.58
C PRO A 484 -16.13 13.17 -22.65
N PRO A 485 -14.92 13.71 -22.87
CA PRO A 485 -13.79 13.50 -21.96
C PRO A 485 -14.09 14.01 -20.54
N GLU A 486 -14.24 13.10 -19.59
CA GLU A 486 -14.53 13.38 -18.17
C GLU A 486 -14.25 12.14 -17.29
N TYR A 487 -14.47 12.28 -15.98
CA TYR A 487 -14.49 11.17 -15.04
C TYR A 487 -15.91 10.63 -14.90
N TYR A 488 -16.05 9.31 -15.03
CA TYR A 488 -17.33 8.62 -14.98
C TYR A 488 -17.34 7.56 -13.90
N ARG A 489 -18.53 7.31 -13.37
CA ARG A 489 -18.86 6.20 -12.48
C ARG A 489 -19.83 5.27 -13.15
N LEU A 490 -19.43 4.00 -13.29
CA LEU A 490 -20.31 2.90 -13.65
C LEU A 490 -20.90 2.31 -12.36
N LYS A 491 -22.22 2.24 -12.28
CA LYS A 491 -22.95 1.55 -11.20
C LYS A 491 -23.68 0.35 -11.79
N VAL A 492 -23.59 -0.79 -11.11
CA VAL A 492 -24.36 -2.00 -11.42
C VAL A 492 -25.13 -2.39 -10.17
N SER A 493 -26.45 -2.50 -10.28
CA SER A 493 -27.38 -2.72 -9.18
C SER A 493 -28.27 -3.92 -9.46
N ILE A 494 -28.64 -4.65 -8.41
CA ILE A 494 -29.72 -5.64 -8.43
C ILE A 494 -30.96 -4.99 -7.82
N LEU A 495 -32.07 -5.07 -8.55
CA LEU A 495 -33.37 -4.55 -8.17
C LEU A 495 -34.32 -5.69 -7.79
N ASP A 496 -35.14 -5.47 -6.77
CA ASP A 496 -36.24 -6.38 -6.41
C ASP A 496 -37.40 -6.32 -7.44
N GLU A 497 -38.42 -7.14 -7.22
CA GLU A 497 -39.62 -7.20 -8.06
C GLU A 497 -40.39 -5.86 -8.15
N ASN A 498 -40.20 -4.96 -7.18
CA ASN A 498 -40.80 -3.63 -7.12
C ASN A 498 -39.88 -2.54 -7.70
N GLY A 499 -38.69 -2.91 -8.20
CA GLY A 499 -37.70 -1.98 -8.73
C GLY A 499 -36.85 -1.26 -7.68
N LYS A 500 -36.88 -1.70 -6.42
CA LYS A 500 -36.04 -1.17 -5.34
C LYS A 500 -34.66 -1.81 -5.38
N GLU A 501 -33.61 -1.00 -5.23
CA GLU A 501 -32.23 -1.48 -5.16
C GLU A 501 -31.97 -2.32 -3.89
N ILE A 502 -31.49 -3.55 -4.08
CA ILE A 502 -31.14 -4.49 -3.02
C ILE A 502 -29.64 -4.42 -2.72
N MET A 503 -28.82 -4.43 -3.77
CA MET A 503 -27.37 -4.41 -3.71
C MET A 503 -26.81 -3.75 -4.95
N TYR A 504 -25.61 -3.20 -4.85
CA TYR A 504 -24.94 -2.57 -5.99
C TYR A 504 -23.42 -2.62 -5.84
N SER A 505 -22.76 -2.42 -6.96
CA SER A 505 -21.33 -2.27 -7.11
C SER A 505 -21.06 -1.02 -7.94
N THR A 506 -19.96 -0.34 -7.69
CA THR A 506 -19.57 0.86 -8.44
C THR A 506 -18.10 0.80 -8.81
N GLU A 507 -17.77 1.37 -9.95
CA GLU A 507 -16.39 1.49 -10.40
C GLU A 507 -16.19 2.75 -11.23
N ASP A 508 -15.06 3.41 -11.00
CA ASP A 508 -14.73 4.68 -11.63
C ASP A 508 -13.79 4.46 -12.82
N PHE A 509 -13.98 5.25 -13.88
CA PHE A 509 -13.14 5.25 -15.07
C PHE A 509 -13.07 6.66 -15.66
N ASN A 510 -12.11 6.93 -16.52
CA ASN A 510 -11.95 8.25 -17.13
C ASN A 510 -11.80 8.19 -18.64
N ILE A 511 -12.37 9.18 -19.30
CA ILE A 511 -12.23 9.40 -20.74
C ILE A 511 -11.32 10.62 -20.94
N LEU A 512 -10.21 10.41 -21.62
CA LEU A 512 -9.16 11.39 -21.82
C LEU A 512 -9.32 12.11 -23.18
N PRO A 513 -9.01 13.41 -23.27
CA PRO A 513 -9.07 14.18 -24.50
C PRO A 513 -7.83 13.97 -25.38
N ILE A 514 -7.40 12.71 -25.56
CA ILE A 514 -6.22 12.31 -26.34
C ILE A 514 -6.61 11.32 -27.44
N PRO A 515 -5.84 11.20 -28.53
CA PRO A 515 -6.23 10.37 -29.67
C PRO A 515 -6.21 8.85 -29.38
N SER A 516 -5.36 8.40 -28.44
CA SER A 516 -5.24 7.00 -28.04
C SER A 516 -4.52 6.88 -26.69
N VAL A 517 -4.89 5.86 -25.90
CA VAL A 517 -4.15 5.46 -24.69
C VAL A 517 -3.18 4.32 -25.01
N GLN A 518 -1.96 4.37 -24.50
CA GLN A 518 -1.03 3.24 -24.61
C GLN A 518 -1.45 2.12 -23.63
N ARG A 519 -1.73 0.93 -24.17
CA ARG A 519 -2.13 -0.24 -23.38
C ARG A 519 -0.91 -1.02 -22.86
N PRO A 520 -1.00 -1.60 -21.65
CA PRO A 520 0.11 -2.32 -21.05
C PRO A 520 0.46 -3.60 -21.82
N LEU A 521 1.71 -4.01 -21.76
CA LEU A 521 2.17 -5.31 -22.24
C LEU A 521 1.85 -6.39 -21.20
N ILE A 522 1.03 -7.36 -21.56
CA ILE A 522 0.49 -8.34 -20.60
C ILE A 522 1.40 -9.56 -20.51
N TYR A 523 1.87 -9.83 -19.29
CA TYR A 523 2.54 -11.06 -18.89
C TYR A 523 1.65 -11.78 -17.89
N SER A 524 1.02 -12.86 -18.33
CA SER A 524 0.08 -13.63 -17.52
C SER A 524 0.59 -15.04 -17.31
N GLN A 525 0.68 -15.46 -16.05
CA GLN A 525 0.93 -16.85 -15.74
C GLN A 525 -0.30 -17.70 -16.04
N SER A 526 -0.07 -18.93 -16.50
CA SER A 526 -1.13 -19.90 -16.73
C SER A 526 -0.86 -21.20 -15.99
N TYR A 527 -1.90 -21.81 -15.42
CA TYR A 527 -1.82 -23.17 -14.92
C TYR A 527 -1.97 -24.17 -16.07
N LYS A 528 -1.29 -25.31 -15.92
CA LYS A 528 -1.35 -26.40 -16.91
C LYS A 528 -2.68 -27.15 -16.81
N ASP A 529 -3.17 -27.36 -15.60
CA ASP A 529 -4.41 -28.07 -15.31
C ASP A 529 -5.03 -27.63 -13.96
N TYR A 530 -6.23 -28.13 -13.67
CA TYR A 530 -6.95 -27.88 -12.43
C TYR A 530 -6.36 -28.62 -11.20
N ASN A 531 -5.48 -29.62 -11.37
CA ASN A 531 -4.87 -30.32 -10.23
C ASN A 531 -3.93 -29.40 -9.44
N GLN A 532 -3.22 -28.51 -10.14
CA GLN A 532 -2.37 -27.50 -9.51
C GLN A 532 -3.18 -26.57 -8.59
N LEU A 533 -4.43 -26.26 -8.96
CA LEU A 533 -5.31 -25.45 -8.12
C LEU A 533 -5.75 -26.20 -6.86
N ALA A 534 -6.08 -27.49 -7.01
CA ALA A 534 -6.56 -28.31 -5.91
C ALA A 534 -5.48 -28.50 -4.84
N GLU A 535 -4.21 -28.62 -5.22
CA GLU A 535 -3.08 -28.65 -4.28
C GLU A 535 -3.03 -27.36 -3.44
N ILE A 536 -3.13 -26.20 -4.09
CA ILE A 536 -3.09 -24.89 -3.42
C ILE A 536 -4.27 -24.73 -2.45
N LEU A 537 -5.48 -25.12 -2.85
CA LEU A 537 -6.66 -25.07 -1.99
C LEU A 537 -6.54 -26.01 -0.79
N LEU A 538 -6.04 -27.22 -1.00
CA LEU A 538 -5.83 -28.20 0.07
C LEU A 538 -4.85 -27.66 1.12
N GLU A 539 -3.75 -27.04 0.70
CA GLU A 539 -2.79 -26.39 1.57
C GLU A 539 -3.44 -25.24 2.38
N GLN A 540 -4.20 -24.37 1.73
CA GLN A 540 -4.93 -23.28 2.39
C GLN A 540 -5.89 -23.77 3.47
N MET A 541 -6.70 -24.78 3.15
CA MET A 541 -7.70 -25.32 4.08
C MET A 541 -7.05 -26.02 5.28
N ILE A 542 -5.94 -26.72 5.08
CA ILE A 542 -5.13 -27.27 6.18
C ILE A 542 -4.61 -26.14 7.07
N ASN A 543 -4.01 -25.10 6.49
CA ASN A 543 -3.47 -23.96 7.23
C ASN A 543 -4.56 -23.18 7.98
N LYS A 544 -5.76 -23.09 7.41
CA LYS A 544 -6.94 -22.51 8.07
C LYS A 544 -7.39 -23.32 9.30
N GLY A 545 -7.12 -24.62 9.32
CA GLY A 545 -7.53 -25.55 10.38
C GLY A 545 -8.80 -26.32 10.04
N GLU A 546 -9.12 -26.44 8.74
CA GLU A 546 -10.31 -27.12 8.23
C GLU A 546 -9.95 -28.34 7.36
N PRO A 547 -9.16 -29.31 7.86
CA PRO A 547 -8.65 -30.43 7.05
C PRO A 547 -9.76 -31.33 6.49
N GLY A 548 -10.92 -31.44 7.16
CA GLY A 548 -12.06 -32.22 6.67
C GLY A 548 -12.68 -31.63 5.39
N SER A 549 -12.86 -30.31 5.35
CA SER A 549 -13.32 -29.61 4.16
C SER A 549 -12.28 -29.70 3.02
N ALA A 550 -11.00 -29.70 3.37
CA ALA A 550 -9.91 -29.88 2.42
C ALA A 550 -9.98 -31.23 1.68
N LEU A 551 -10.31 -32.32 2.40
CA LEU A 551 -10.47 -33.65 1.80
C LEU A 551 -11.67 -33.73 0.85
N LYS A 552 -12.79 -33.05 1.16
CA LYS A 552 -13.95 -33.01 0.24
C LYS A 552 -13.60 -32.36 -1.10
N ILE A 553 -12.74 -31.34 -1.10
CA ILE A 553 -12.30 -30.66 -2.33
C ILE A 553 -11.51 -31.62 -3.23
N ILE A 554 -10.72 -32.54 -2.64
CA ILE A 554 -9.84 -33.43 -3.41
C ILE A 554 -10.51 -34.74 -3.84
N GLU A 555 -11.72 -35.08 -3.37
CA GLU A 555 -12.43 -36.32 -3.71
C GLU A 555 -12.64 -36.53 -5.23
N GLY A 556 -12.62 -35.46 -6.02
CA GLY A 556 -12.71 -35.49 -7.49
C GLY A 556 -11.37 -35.49 -8.24
N PHE A 557 -10.22 -35.47 -7.55
CA PHE A 557 -8.91 -35.28 -8.16
C PHE A 557 -7.98 -36.48 -7.90
N GLN A 558 -7.10 -36.80 -8.86
CA GLN A 558 -6.06 -37.81 -8.65
C GLN A 558 -4.93 -37.25 -7.78
N ALA A 559 -4.89 -37.61 -6.50
CA ALA A 559 -3.80 -37.22 -5.61
C ALA A 559 -2.47 -37.91 -6.02
N LYS A 560 -1.46 -37.11 -6.39
CA LYS A 560 -0.09 -37.54 -6.72
C LYS A 560 0.91 -36.52 -6.17
N GLY A 561 2.16 -36.93 -5.96
CA GLY A 561 3.23 -36.03 -5.51
C GLY A 561 2.84 -35.24 -4.25
N LYS A 562 3.03 -33.92 -4.27
CA LYS A 562 2.74 -33.05 -3.12
C LYS A 562 1.27 -33.10 -2.67
N THR A 563 0.30 -33.25 -3.58
CA THR A 563 -1.12 -33.44 -3.22
C THR A 563 -1.34 -34.66 -2.34
N LEU A 564 -0.68 -35.78 -2.64
CA LEU A 564 -0.83 -37.01 -1.86
C LEU A 564 -0.28 -36.85 -0.43
N PHE A 565 0.85 -36.14 -0.29
CA PHE A 565 1.41 -35.77 1.01
C PHE A 565 0.44 -34.90 1.81
N LEU A 566 -0.14 -33.87 1.19
CA LEU A 566 -1.11 -32.99 1.84
C LEU A 566 -2.38 -33.72 2.27
N VAL A 567 -2.87 -34.68 1.48
CA VAL A 567 -3.99 -35.56 1.88
C VAL A 567 -3.63 -36.39 3.11
N GLY A 568 -2.42 -36.96 3.14
CA GLY A 568 -1.90 -37.66 4.33
C GLY A 568 -1.86 -36.76 5.56
N LYS A 569 -1.35 -35.53 5.41
CA LYS A 569 -1.32 -34.51 6.47
C LYS A 569 -2.73 -34.13 6.95
N ALA A 570 -3.68 -33.93 6.05
CA ALA A 570 -5.07 -33.63 6.42
C ALA A 570 -5.71 -34.76 7.23
N LYS A 571 -5.53 -36.02 6.80
CA LYS A 571 -6.02 -37.20 7.54
C LYS A 571 -5.37 -37.35 8.91
N PHE A 572 -4.07 -37.09 9.00
CA PHE A 572 -3.34 -37.06 10.28
C PHE A 572 -3.96 -36.04 11.25
N LEU A 573 -4.25 -34.82 10.78
CA LEU A 573 -4.87 -33.77 11.60
C LEU A 573 -6.30 -34.11 12.05
N LEU A 574 -6.99 -34.98 11.31
CA LEU A 574 -8.31 -35.51 11.70
C LEU A 574 -8.22 -36.71 12.66
N GLY A 575 -7.01 -37.17 12.98
CA GLY A 575 -6.77 -38.34 13.83
C GLY A 575 -6.93 -39.69 13.11
N ASP A 576 -7.15 -39.71 11.80
CA ASP A 576 -7.18 -40.93 10.99
C ASP A 576 -5.75 -41.34 10.60
N TYR A 577 -4.99 -41.78 11.60
CA TYR A 577 -3.57 -42.13 11.47
C TYR A 577 -3.34 -43.28 10.49
N LYS A 578 -4.27 -44.24 10.41
CA LYS A 578 -4.16 -45.38 9.51
C LYS A 578 -4.21 -44.92 8.05
N SER A 579 -5.25 -44.18 7.67
CA SER A 579 -5.38 -43.66 6.32
C SER A 579 -4.32 -42.60 6.01
N ALA A 580 -3.83 -41.86 7.01
CA ALA A 580 -2.71 -40.96 6.85
C ALA A 580 -1.45 -41.72 6.40
N LEU A 581 -1.08 -42.82 7.09
CA LEU A 581 0.08 -43.64 6.74
C LEU A 581 -0.01 -44.24 5.35
N GLU A 582 -1.18 -44.71 4.90
CA GLU A 582 -1.37 -45.21 3.54
C GLU A 582 -0.93 -44.19 2.47
N ASN A 583 -1.10 -42.90 2.75
CA ASN A 583 -0.70 -41.82 1.85
C ASN A 583 0.78 -41.41 2.08
N LEU A 584 1.18 -41.23 3.35
CA LEU A 584 2.51 -40.75 3.73
C LEU A 584 3.63 -41.75 3.43
N LEU A 585 3.39 -43.06 3.49
CA LEU A 585 4.40 -44.08 3.22
C LEU A 585 4.85 -44.14 1.76
N ASN A 586 4.13 -43.49 0.84
CA ASN A 586 4.63 -43.25 -0.52
C ASN A 586 5.87 -42.33 -0.54
N PHE A 587 6.15 -41.65 0.58
CA PHE A 587 7.29 -40.77 0.80
C PHE A 587 8.24 -41.30 1.88
N LYS A 588 8.20 -42.60 2.19
CA LYS A 588 9.02 -43.21 3.26
C LYS A 588 10.54 -42.98 3.10
N ASP A 589 11.00 -42.80 1.87
CA ASP A 589 12.41 -42.58 1.53
C ASP A 589 12.78 -41.07 1.50
N SER A 590 11.80 -40.19 1.75
CA SER A 590 12.01 -38.75 1.83
C SER A 590 12.97 -38.38 2.96
N GLN A 591 13.85 -37.41 2.70
CA GLN A 591 14.71 -36.81 3.71
C GLN A 591 14.11 -35.53 4.31
N ASP A 592 12.87 -35.18 3.94
CA ASP A 592 12.16 -34.04 4.52
C ASP A 592 11.75 -34.37 5.97
N PRO A 593 12.26 -33.64 6.99
CA PRO A 593 11.90 -33.83 8.39
C PRO A 593 10.39 -33.83 8.65
N SER A 594 9.63 -33.00 7.93
CA SER A 594 8.18 -32.87 8.11
C SER A 594 7.43 -34.14 7.72
N VAL A 595 7.90 -34.83 6.67
CA VAL A 595 7.32 -36.09 6.21
C VAL A 595 7.59 -37.18 7.25
N ILE A 596 8.84 -37.29 7.69
CA ILE A 596 9.28 -38.31 8.65
C ILE A 596 8.56 -38.12 9.99
N GLU A 597 8.43 -36.88 10.46
CA GLU A 597 7.70 -36.56 11.69
C GLU A 597 6.23 -37.00 11.61
N LEU A 598 5.54 -36.69 10.51
CA LEU A 598 4.14 -37.09 10.33
C LEU A 598 3.98 -38.62 10.29
N ILE A 599 4.91 -39.35 9.67
CA ILE A 599 4.92 -40.82 9.68
C ILE A 599 5.12 -41.35 11.11
N ALA A 600 6.14 -40.85 11.82
CA ALA A 600 6.45 -41.28 13.18
C ALA A 600 5.28 -41.05 14.14
N ARG A 601 4.70 -39.84 14.09
CA ARG A 601 3.53 -39.46 14.91
C ARG A 601 2.27 -40.26 14.54
N SER A 602 2.10 -40.62 13.27
CA SER A 602 0.98 -41.48 12.87
C SER A 602 1.12 -42.89 13.45
N TYR A 603 2.33 -43.49 13.39
CA TYR A 603 2.58 -44.77 14.04
C TYR A 603 2.39 -44.69 15.56
N GLU A 604 2.87 -43.62 16.20
CA GLU A 604 2.67 -43.40 17.63
C GLU A 604 1.17 -43.30 17.98
N GLY A 605 0.40 -42.53 17.21
CA GLY A 605 -1.04 -42.37 17.39
C GLY A 605 -1.83 -43.67 17.24
N MET A 606 -1.31 -44.63 16.48
CA MET A 606 -1.85 -46.00 16.36
C MET A 606 -1.37 -46.96 17.45
N GLY A 607 -0.41 -46.56 18.29
CA GLY A 607 0.22 -47.44 19.28
C GLY A 607 1.28 -48.38 18.71
N ASN A 608 1.70 -48.19 17.45
CA ASN A 608 2.78 -48.94 16.81
C ASN A 608 4.14 -48.32 17.18
N LEU A 609 4.52 -48.50 18.45
CA LEU A 609 5.58 -47.72 19.08
C LEU A 609 6.98 -48.06 18.57
N ASN A 610 7.25 -49.27 18.11
CA ASN A 610 8.57 -49.64 17.59
C ASN A 610 8.84 -48.93 16.25
N GLU A 611 7.85 -48.89 15.36
CA GLU A 611 7.89 -48.18 14.10
C GLU A 611 7.98 -46.67 14.33
N ALA A 612 7.23 -46.14 15.30
CA ALA A 612 7.34 -44.72 15.69
C ALA A 612 8.77 -44.36 16.12
N ILE A 613 9.38 -45.17 17.00
CA ILE A 613 10.77 -44.99 17.43
C ILE A 613 11.73 -45.03 16.24
N PHE A 614 11.57 -46.00 15.32
CA PHE A 614 12.41 -46.10 14.12
C PHE A 614 12.41 -44.81 13.29
N TYR A 615 11.23 -44.24 13.02
CA TYR A 615 11.13 -42.99 12.26
C TYR A 615 11.54 -41.76 13.08
N TYR A 616 11.32 -41.73 14.40
CA TYR A 616 11.86 -40.64 15.23
C TYR A 616 13.39 -40.67 15.31
N GLU A 617 14.01 -41.85 15.35
CA GLU A 617 15.48 -41.97 15.30
C GLU A 617 16.04 -41.53 13.95
N SER A 618 15.34 -41.81 12.83
CA SER A 618 15.73 -41.28 11.53
C SER A 618 15.58 -39.76 11.46
N LEU A 619 14.50 -39.21 12.01
CA LEU A 619 14.30 -37.76 12.15
C LEU A 619 15.40 -37.09 12.98
N LEU A 620 15.82 -37.73 14.07
CA LEU A 620 16.87 -37.23 14.95
C LEU A 620 18.25 -37.20 14.25
N LYS A 621 18.52 -38.16 13.35
CA LYS A 621 19.75 -38.16 12.54
C LYS A 621 19.84 -36.97 11.60
N ILE A 622 18.70 -36.48 11.12
CA ILE A 622 18.62 -35.34 10.18
C ILE A 622 18.61 -34.01 10.94
N THR A 623 17.76 -33.91 11.96
CA THR A 623 17.54 -32.64 12.68
C THR A 623 18.61 -32.35 13.73
N GLY A 624 19.25 -33.38 14.28
CA GLY A 624 20.28 -33.27 15.30
C GLY A 624 19.75 -32.81 16.67
N GLY A 625 19.85 -33.65 17.70
CA GLY A 625 19.60 -33.25 19.09
C GLY A 625 18.28 -32.50 19.34
N ASN A 626 17.20 -32.83 18.63
CA ASN A 626 15.91 -32.17 18.80
C ASN A 626 15.24 -32.64 20.10
N VAL A 627 15.00 -31.70 21.01
CA VAL A 627 14.41 -31.94 22.35
C VAL A 627 13.05 -32.63 22.27
N ASP A 628 12.17 -32.17 21.38
CA ASP A 628 10.81 -32.69 21.24
C ASP A 628 10.83 -34.13 20.70
N VAL A 629 11.71 -34.41 19.74
CA VAL A 629 11.89 -35.75 19.17
C VAL A 629 12.45 -36.72 20.22
N LEU A 630 13.44 -36.28 21.01
CA LEU A 630 13.99 -37.09 22.11
C LEU A 630 12.92 -37.41 23.17
N ASN A 631 12.06 -36.44 23.50
CA ASN A 631 10.94 -36.65 24.40
C ASN A 631 9.92 -37.64 23.82
N ALA A 632 9.59 -37.52 22.54
CA ALA A 632 8.67 -38.44 21.87
C ALA A 632 9.19 -39.90 21.87
N ILE A 633 10.49 -40.09 21.59
CA ILE A 633 11.15 -41.41 21.68
C ILE A 633 11.07 -41.96 23.11
N ALA A 634 11.39 -41.14 24.11
CA ALA A 634 11.35 -41.54 25.51
C ALA A 634 9.94 -41.97 25.94
N ILE A 635 8.91 -41.21 25.54
CA ILE A 635 7.50 -41.55 25.77
C ILE A 635 7.14 -42.88 25.10
N CYS A 636 7.59 -43.13 23.87
CA CYS A 636 7.36 -44.40 23.19
C CYS A 636 8.00 -45.58 23.94
N TYR A 637 9.26 -45.45 24.38
CA TYR A 637 9.91 -46.48 25.20
C TYR A 637 9.19 -46.73 26.53
N TYR A 638 8.73 -45.66 27.18
CA TYR A 638 7.96 -45.76 28.41
C TYR A 638 6.66 -46.53 28.20
N LYS A 639 5.89 -46.20 27.15
CA LYS A 639 4.66 -46.90 26.76
C LYS A 639 4.91 -48.39 26.41
N LEU A 640 6.10 -48.73 25.91
CA LEU A 640 6.56 -50.11 25.68
C LEU A 640 7.02 -50.84 26.96
N GLY A 641 7.05 -50.18 28.12
CA GLY A 641 7.54 -50.73 29.39
C GLY A 641 9.07 -50.70 29.54
N LYS A 642 9.80 -50.11 28.59
CA LYS A 642 11.27 -49.99 28.56
C LYS A 642 11.74 -48.75 29.33
N ARG A 643 11.66 -48.83 30.66
CA ARG A 643 11.87 -47.67 31.56
C ARG A 643 13.28 -47.09 31.52
N GLU A 644 14.31 -47.93 31.46
CA GLU A 644 15.71 -47.47 31.45
C GLU A 644 16.03 -46.71 30.16
N GLU A 645 15.56 -47.19 29.02
CA GLU A 645 15.71 -46.52 27.74
C GLU A 645 14.96 -45.18 27.72
N ALA A 646 13.71 -45.16 28.23
CA ALA A 646 12.95 -43.93 28.37
C ALA A 646 13.71 -42.88 29.20
N LYS A 647 14.22 -43.30 30.37
CA LYS A 647 15.03 -42.44 31.25
C LYS A 647 16.25 -41.88 30.53
N ARG A 648 17.00 -42.73 29.81
CA ARG A 648 18.18 -42.31 29.05
C ARG A 648 17.87 -41.25 28.00
N TYR A 649 16.74 -41.38 27.30
CA TYR A 649 16.33 -40.39 26.30
C TYR A 649 15.84 -39.08 26.93
N PHE A 650 15.09 -39.13 28.04
CA PHE A 650 14.74 -37.92 28.80
C PHE A 650 15.97 -37.20 29.36
N GLU A 651 16.96 -37.93 29.88
CA GLU A 651 18.21 -37.32 30.35
C GLU A 651 18.99 -36.66 29.21
N LYS A 652 19.01 -37.25 28.01
CA LYS A 652 19.59 -36.62 26.81
C LYS A 652 18.85 -35.33 26.45
N SER A 653 17.51 -35.35 26.49
CA SER A 653 16.67 -34.17 26.26
C SER A 653 16.96 -33.06 27.27
N LEU A 654 17.05 -33.39 28.56
CA LEU A 654 17.35 -32.44 29.63
C LEU A 654 18.76 -31.85 29.56
N LYS A 655 19.74 -32.58 29.01
CA LYS A 655 21.07 -32.02 28.73
C LYS A 655 21.03 -30.91 27.69
N LEU A 656 20.08 -30.97 26.75
CA LEU A 656 19.91 -29.96 25.70
C LEU A 656 19.03 -28.81 26.18
N ASN A 657 17.97 -29.11 26.93
CA ASN A 657 17.12 -28.12 27.58
C ASN A 657 16.79 -28.53 29.03
N PRO A 658 17.52 -27.99 30.03
CA PRO A 658 17.29 -28.32 31.44
C PRO A 658 15.99 -27.80 32.05
N GLU A 659 15.25 -26.89 31.39
CA GLU A 659 14.09 -26.20 31.99
C GLU A 659 12.76 -26.95 31.84
N GLN A 660 12.79 -28.18 31.31
CA GLN A 660 11.60 -28.98 31.04
C GLN A 660 11.01 -29.59 32.32
N LYS A 661 10.24 -28.77 33.06
CA LYS A 661 9.63 -29.14 34.35
C LYS A 661 8.83 -30.45 34.29
N GLU A 662 8.06 -30.64 33.22
CA GLU A 662 7.24 -31.84 33.01
C GLU A 662 8.11 -33.10 32.94
N ILE A 663 9.21 -33.05 32.19
CA ILE A 663 10.15 -34.18 32.05
C ILE A 663 10.89 -34.46 33.36
N ILE A 664 11.29 -33.42 34.09
CA ILE A 664 11.92 -33.57 35.42
C ILE A 664 10.96 -34.25 36.39
N GLU A 665 9.69 -33.85 36.41
CA GLU A 665 8.69 -34.49 37.25
C GLU A 665 8.39 -35.92 36.81
N PHE A 666 8.34 -36.16 35.50
CA PHE A 666 8.15 -37.49 34.93
C PHE A 666 9.26 -38.45 35.35
N LEU A 667 10.52 -38.03 35.29
CA LEU A 667 11.68 -38.81 35.73
C LEU A 667 11.68 -39.13 37.23
N LYS A 668 11.05 -38.30 38.07
CA LYS A 668 10.92 -38.60 39.51
C LYS A 668 9.91 -39.73 39.79
N LYS A 669 9.00 -39.99 38.86
CA LYS A 669 7.93 -41.00 38.98
C LYS A 669 8.31 -42.33 38.32
N LEU A 670 9.36 -42.34 37.51
CA LEU A 670 9.84 -43.45 36.69
C LEU A 670 10.78 -44.36 37.48
#